data_AF-A0A1Q3S7E7-F1
#
_entry.id   AF-A0A1Q3S7E7-F1
#
_cell.length_a   1.000
_cell.length_b   1.000
_cell.length_c   1.000
_cell.angle_alpha   90.00
_cell.angle_beta   90.00
_cell.angle_gamma   90.00
#
_symmetry.space_group_name_H-M   'P 1'
#
loop_
_entity.id
_entity.type
_entity.pdbx_description
1 polymer ?
#
loop_
_entity_poly.entity_id
_entity_poly.type
_entity_poly.pdbx_seq_one_letter_code
_entity_poly.pdbx_strand_id
1 'polypeptide(L)'
;MKITTLLPLEKLEELFDFPLFATKETYSLYLDTAYFVIHKFKSIYINKSGDFSLFISIQKRKYLFWTTSRITYTYKTVNSTVWNEMNSVPPESIIRFLNQYWPKLIRELAHRDTLTPEIISYWRTIISRNITVEKIVHYCSLPVVFNTSGPFTQNCKKTITGSDLSFQFDCFRTDNGSKSTITITELHNNPKRYSFLFVYETTQLQDKTISLQLQHHNGIESESRAIDFFETDYLKKALELWQAMEICITAKNDLYLQKAATQHGNTIPISKPVLKNNYVSIQGNKLRLIDPGQAQRYLENIMNADYSGKLYELTDSLQFPIRKDSVVPDVFILAEKNVHLSYLNFKEILSDYQDELNILGFIFLKDLNVASYILSDDFCYTKPLIVLGNLNTKNILLDSQTHYIQGNLNCEFFIGLGYKGSFYVNGKLAAKCLLSDEMTVYTSDLYVAALIGNGMIKFSKIVVEENNKVLLKYYSFPDTHYLKNILHATLFNAPIALKNVPKIISRIKNGLSLLHPDYNPNYSGFPVTITKRFDVIFNFLKQSGENSHTIAADGQLVLCRYLIKNYNGRTYQVVGQHHTANNYFVGIIRNLLTNSFNIIINYYEPDNKTLKLNHIIPIIENTILAKTGKHAFDSAEKALLEPVPIAFYQSNYHDFGAVGPYTINDIMTLLIDELKSEKYAIDRENAEFKVTIYNKRWAIAASISGLVIFENKELDEMRYSSLPLKMYLYNIDDEKLKLLWLATLYNDYAKILREDWKSLEELSGKLK
;
A
#
# COMPACT_ATOMS: atom_id res chain seq x y z
N MET A 1 3.67 56.09 26.27
CA MET A 1 3.50 55.43 24.95
C MET A 1 2.72 54.13 25.21
N LYS A 2 1.42 54.10 24.91
CA LYS A 2 0.56 52.94 25.23
C LYS A 2 0.89 51.80 24.27
N ILE A 3 0.94 50.58 24.81
CA ILE A 3 1.16 49.30 24.09
C ILE A 3 -0.13 48.96 23.30
N THR A 4 -0.42 49.80 22.33
CA THR A 4 -1.34 49.65 21.20
C THR A 4 -0.40 49.93 20.03
N THR A 5 0.08 49.00 19.23
CA THR A 5 -0.51 47.78 18.69
C THR A 5 0.65 47.00 18.08
N LEU A 6 1.17 45.98 18.76
CA LEU A 6 2.09 45.03 18.11
C LEU A 6 1.36 44.34 16.95
N LEU A 7 0.17 43.82 17.26
CA LEU A 7 -0.85 43.36 16.32
C LEU A 7 -2.22 43.76 16.88
N PRO A 8 -3.06 44.52 16.15
CA PRO A 8 -4.43 44.79 16.55
C PRO A 8 -5.22 43.49 16.68
N LEU A 9 -6.20 43.46 17.59
CA LEU A 9 -7.10 42.30 17.73
C LEU A 9 -7.80 41.98 16.40
N GLU A 10 -8.21 42.99 15.65
CA GLU A 10 -8.86 42.80 14.35
C GLU A 10 -7.99 42.02 13.36
N LYS A 11 -6.67 42.27 13.33
CA LYS A 11 -5.75 41.54 12.44
C LYS A 11 -5.54 40.08 12.84
N LEU A 12 -5.63 39.79 14.15
CA LEU A 12 -5.55 38.40 14.63
C LEU A 12 -6.87 37.66 14.39
N GLU A 13 -8.01 38.32 14.57
CA GLU A 13 -9.32 37.76 14.26
C GLU A 13 -9.46 37.53 12.74
N GLU A 14 -9.04 38.48 11.90
CA GLU A 14 -8.91 38.31 10.45
C GLU A 14 -8.09 37.06 10.09
N LEU A 15 -6.97 36.83 10.78
CA LEU A 15 -6.14 35.65 10.59
C LEU A 15 -6.87 34.35 10.98
N PHE A 16 -7.61 34.33 12.10
CA PHE A 16 -8.33 33.12 12.54
C PHE A 16 -9.59 32.81 11.71
N ASP A 17 -10.12 33.80 11.00
CA ASP A 17 -11.31 33.68 10.16
C ASP A 17 -11.00 33.21 8.72
N PHE A 18 -9.72 33.00 8.36
CA PHE A 18 -9.38 32.45 7.03
C PHE A 18 -10.06 31.09 6.79
N PRO A 19 -10.69 30.87 5.62
CA PRO A 19 -11.40 29.62 5.31
C PRO A 19 -10.54 28.36 5.43
N LEU A 20 -9.24 28.49 5.19
CA LEU A 20 -8.24 27.44 5.38
C LEU A 20 -8.25 26.80 6.78
N PHE A 21 -8.71 27.53 7.81
CA PHE A 21 -8.83 27.02 9.18
C PHE A 21 -10.15 26.28 9.44
N ALA A 22 -11.07 26.18 8.47
CA ALA A 22 -12.34 25.46 8.64
C ALA A 22 -12.12 23.97 8.96
N THR A 23 -11.12 23.33 8.34
CA THR A 23 -10.95 21.87 8.33
C THR A 23 -9.81 21.32 9.20
N LYS A 24 -8.92 22.17 9.73
CA LYS A 24 -7.76 21.75 10.55
C LYS A 24 -7.67 22.56 11.84
N GLU A 25 -7.36 21.90 12.96
CA GLU A 25 -7.21 22.57 14.26
C GLU A 25 -5.89 23.33 14.40
N THR A 26 -4.85 22.86 13.71
CA THR A 26 -3.51 23.45 13.74
C THR A 26 -2.97 23.56 12.32
N TYR A 27 -2.31 24.67 12.03
CA TYR A 27 -1.69 24.95 10.75
C TYR A 27 -0.26 25.42 10.93
N SER A 28 0.67 24.83 10.20
CA SER A 28 2.08 25.14 10.30
C SER A 28 2.61 25.64 8.95
N LEU A 29 3.43 26.69 8.96
CA LEU A 29 4.08 27.19 7.75
C LEU A 29 5.42 27.86 8.05
N TYR A 30 6.29 27.92 7.05
CA TYR A 30 7.57 28.62 7.12
C TYR A 30 7.54 29.88 6.25
N LEU A 31 8.09 30.97 6.77
CA LEU A 31 8.39 32.19 6.00
C LEU A 31 9.85 32.53 6.20
N ASP A 32 10.65 32.44 5.14
CA ASP A 32 12.11 32.58 5.17
C ASP A 32 12.75 31.73 6.29
N THR A 33 13.20 32.33 7.41
CA THR A 33 13.84 31.64 8.55
C THR A 33 12.93 31.47 9.77
N ALA A 34 11.64 31.79 9.64
CA ALA A 34 10.68 31.72 10.72
C ALA A 34 9.60 30.66 10.50
N TYR A 35 9.35 29.88 11.55
CA TYR A 35 8.32 28.87 11.63
C TYR A 35 7.10 29.41 12.38
N PHE A 36 5.92 29.30 11.79
CA PHE A 36 4.65 29.72 12.37
C PHE A 36 3.78 28.48 12.59
N VAL A 37 3.20 28.35 13.77
CA VAL A 37 2.16 27.37 14.11
C VAL A 37 0.95 28.15 14.59
N ILE A 38 -0.11 28.11 13.81
CA ILE A 38 -1.37 28.80 14.05
C ILE A 38 -2.39 27.76 14.51
N HIS A 39 -2.88 27.92 15.73
CA HIS A 39 -3.96 27.11 16.27
C HIS A 39 -5.27 27.84 16.05
N LYS A 40 -6.22 27.17 15.40
CA LYS A 40 -7.58 27.67 15.09
C LYS A 40 -8.25 28.28 16.32
N PHE A 41 -7.97 27.72 17.50
CA PHE A 41 -8.57 28.12 18.77
C PHE A 41 -7.74 29.12 19.57
N LYS A 42 -7.16 30.13 18.91
CA LYS A 42 -6.69 31.42 19.49
C LYS A 42 -5.21 31.55 19.84
N SER A 43 -4.29 30.82 19.20
CA SER A 43 -2.86 31.08 19.44
C SER A 43 -1.97 30.92 18.22
N ILE A 44 -0.89 31.70 18.19
CA ILE A 44 0.17 31.65 17.18
C ILE A 44 1.48 31.42 17.92
N TYR A 45 2.14 30.30 17.66
CA TYR A 45 3.52 30.06 18.03
C TYR A 45 4.43 30.42 16.87
N ILE A 46 5.50 31.14 17.14
CA ILE A 46 6.48 31.61 16.16
C ILE A 46 7.84 31.21 16.68
N ASN A 47 8.63 30.53 15.86
CA ASN A 47 10.02 30.21 16.15
C ASN A 47 10.91 30.78 15.05
N LYS A 48 11.81 31.69 15.40
CA LYS A 48 12.86 32.18 14.51
C LYS A 48 14.16 31.50 14.90
N SER A 49 14.59 30.55 14.06
CA SER A 49 15.78 29.73 14.34
C SER A 49 17.00 30.64 14.62
N GLY A 50 17.71 30.36 15.71
CA GLY A 50 18.87 31.15 16.17
C GLY A 50 18.57 32.44 16.92
N ASP A 51 17.31 32.90 17.01
CA ASP A 51 16.95 34.17 17.66
C ASP A 51 15.99 34.01 18.87
N PHE A 52 14.71 33.71 18.64
CA PHE A 52 13.68 33.65 19.69
C PHE A 52 12.49 32.77 19.33
N SER A 53 11.72 32.36 20.35
CA SER A 53 10.35 31.88 20.21
C SER A 53 9.36 32.90 20.78
N LEU A 54 8.23 33.09 20.10
CA LEU A 54 7.16 34.00 20.47
C LEU A 54 5.84 33.23 20.43
N PHE A 55 5.04 33.33 21.48
CA PHE A 55 3.71 32.76 21.57
C PHE A 55 2.69 33.87 21.83
N ILE A 56 1.75 34.00 20.90
CA ILE A 56 0.67 34.98 20.91
C ILE A 56 -0.61 34.21 21.18
N SER A 57 -1.41 34.60 22.16
CA SER A 57 -2.71 33.97 22.42
C SER A 57 -3.82 35.00 22.66
N ILE A 58 -5.04 34.70 22.21
CA ILE A 58 -6.24 35.49 22.54
C ILE A 58 -7.00 34.74 23.62
N GLN A 59 -7.11 35.35 24.80
CA GLN A 59 -7.97 34.86 25.88
C GLN A 59 -9.30 35.60 25.83
N LYS A 60 -10.41 34.88 25.59
CA LYS A 60 -11.77 35.43 25.68
C LYS A 60 -12.34 35.13 27.06
N ARG A 61 -12.66 36.16 27.86
CA ARG A 61 -13.39 36.02 29.13
C ARG A 61 -14.85 36.39 28.91
N LYS A 62 -15.75 35.45 29.19
CA LYS A 62 -17.20 35.66 29.09
C LYS A 62 -17.72 36.15 30.45
N TYR A 63 -18.27 37.36 30.49
CA TYR A 63 -19.05 37.88 31.60
C TYR A 63 -20.55 37.72 31.29
N LEU A 64 -21.42 37.90 32.29
CA LEU A 64 -22.87 37.65 32.16
C LEU A 64 -23.52 38.39 30.97
N PHE A 65 -23.00 39.56 30.59
CA PHE A 65 -23.58 40.42 29.54
C PHE A 65 -22.60 40.85 28.44
N TRP A 66 -21.32 40.49 28.50
CA TRP A 66 -20.34 40.84 27.46
C TRP A 66 -19.14 39.87 27.45
N THR A 67 -18.40 39.85 26.35
CA THR A 67 -17.16 39.08 26.22
C THR A 67 -15.99 40.06 26.07
N THR A 68 -14.94 39.92 26.87
CA THR A 68 -13.69 40.67 26.66
C THR A 68 -12.63 39.76 26.06
N SER A 69 -11.89 40.26 25.07
CA SER A 69 -10.73 39.58 24.49
C SER A 69 -9.47 40.27 25.00
N ARG A 70 -8.51 39.50 25.52
CA ARG A 70 -7.17 39.97 25.87
C ARG A 70 -6.15 39.21 25.05
N ILE A 71 -5.20 39.91 24.44
CA ILE A 71 -4.06 39.29 23.76
C ILE A 71 -2.92 39.18 24.77
N THR A 72 -2.33 37.99 24.87
CA THR A 72 -1.14 37.71 25.67
C THR A 72 0.01 37.36 24.75
N TYR A 73 1.14 38.03 24.94
CA TYR A 73 2.40 37.75 24.23
C TYR A 73 3.39 37.17 25.24
N THR A 74 3.93 36.00 24.97
CA THR A 74 5.01 35.40 25.77
C THR A 74 6.17 35.06 24.85
N TYR A 75 7.41 35.26 25.29
CA TYR A 75 8.58 35.00 24.46
C TYR A 75 9.72 34.36 25.25
N LYS A 76 10.62 33.68 24.54
CA LYS A 76 11.89 33.17 25.07
C LYS A 76 13.00 33.36 24.03
N THR A 77 14.21 33.70 24.47
CA THR A 77 15.40 33.72 23.60
C THR A 77 15.92 32.29 23.40
N VAL A 78 16.70 32.04 22.34
CA VAL A 78 17.16 30.68 21.99
C VAL A 78 17.90 29.94 23.11
N ASN A 79 18.59 30.66 24.00
CA ASN A 79 19.32 30.07 25.13
C ASN A 79 18.52 30.05 26.45
N SER A 80 17.26 30.51 26.45
CA SER A 80 16.42 30.56 27.65
C SER A 80 15.37 29.45 27.64
N THR A 81 15.30 28.71 28.75
CA THR A 81 14.18 27.79 29.03
C THR A 81 12.97 28.52 29.61
N VAL A 82 13.15 29.75 30.09
CA VAL A 82 12.11 30.56 30.74
C VAL A 82 11.33 31.36 29.70
N TRP A 83 10.01 31.22 29.74
CA TRP A 83 9.06 32.05 29.02
C TRP A 83 8.77 33.33 29.81
N ASN A 84 8.97 34.47 29.17
CA ASN A 84 8.70 35.78 29.77
C ASN A 84 7.39 36.33 29.21
N GLU A 85 6.49 36.74 30.10
CA GLU A 85 5.29 37.46 29.71
C GLU A 85 5.68 38.90 29.32
N MET A 86 5.19 39.35 28.16
CA MET A 86 5.55 40.65 27.60
C MET A 86 4.72 41.76 28.28
N ASN A 87 5.02 41.99 29.56
CA ASN A 87 4.30 42.93 30.42
C ASN A 87 4.83 44.39 30.29
N SER A 88 5.94 44.60 29.58
CA SER A 88 6.53 45.90 29.23
C SER A 88 7.04 45.90 27.77
N VAL A 89 7.55 47.05 27.29
CA VAL A 89 7.93 47.34 25.90
C VAL A 89 8.61 46.13 25.23
N PRO A 90 8.06 45.59 24.12
CA PRO A 90 8.63 44.42 23.45
C PRO A 90 10.07 44.66 23.01
N PRO A 91 10.95 43.63 23.02
CA PRO A 91 12.26 43.75 22.40
C PRO A 91 12.14 44.26 20.95
N GLU A 92 12.96 45.24 20.58
CA GLU A 92 12.91 45.87 19.25
C GLU A 92 13.06 44.85 18.11
N SER A 93 13.81 43.78 18.36
CA SER A 93 13.99 42.64 17.45
C SER A 93 12.66 41.92 17.13
N ILE A 94 11.77 41.77 18.12
CA ILE A 94 10.45 41.16 17.94
C ILE A 94 9.51 42.09 17.19
N ILE A 95 9.53 43.40 17.49
CA ILE A 95 8.72 44.41 16.78
C ILE A 95 9.10 44.43 15.30
N ARG A 96 10.41 44.53 15.01
CA ARG A 96 10.93 44.55 13.65
C ARG A 96 10.59 43.26 12.90
N PHE A 97 10.69 42.13 13.58
CA PHE A 97 10.30 40.83 13.03
C PHE A 97 8.81 40.79 12.67
N LEU A 98 7.91 41.13 13.59
CA LEU A 98 6.47 41.07 13.33
C LEU A 98 6.07 42.02 12.19
N ASN A 99 6.63 43.23 12.15
CA ASN A 99 6.39 44.17 11.06
C ASN A 99 6.86 43.63 9.69
N GLN A 100 7.97 42.90 9.66
CA GLN A 100 8.51 42.31 8.44
C GLN A 100 7.71 41.09 7.97
N TYR A 101 7.31 40.21 8.89
CA TYR A 101 6.76 38.89 8.56
C TYR A 101 5.23 38.85 8.55
N TRP A 102 4.54 39.74 9.26
CA TRP A 102 3.07 39.74 9.28
C TRP A 102 2.45 39.95 7.89
N PRO A 103 2.87 40.94 7.09
CA PRO A 103 2.33 41.10 5.74
C PRO A 103 2.62 39.91 4.83
N LYS A 104 3.76 39.23 5.04
CA LYS A 104 4.11 38.00 4.31
C LYS A 104 3.21 36.84 4.70
N LEU A 105 2.92 36.68 6.00
CA LEU A 105 2.03 35.66 6.53
C LEU A 105 0.63 35.78 5.95
N ILE A 106 0.05 36.98 5.97
CA ILE A 106 -1.29 37.21 5.40
C ILE A 106 -1.32 36.93 3.89
N ARG A 107 -0.29 37.39 3.15
CA ARG A 107 -0.19 37.13 1.71
C ARG A 107 -0.08 35.64 1.41
N GLU A 108 0.70 34.90 2.20
CA GLU A 108 0.88 33.46 2.06
C GLU A 108 -0.42 32.71 2.35
N LEU A 109 -1.13 33.05 3.45
CA LEU A 109 -2.42 32.45 3.78
C LEU A 109 -3.47 32.73 2.69
N ALA A 110 -3.53 33.96 2.18
CA ALA A 110 -4.41 34.32 1.07
C ALA A 110 -4.07 33.57 -0.21
N HIS A 111 -2.77 33.43 -0.55
CA HIS A 111 -2.35 32.64 -1.69
C HIS A 111 -2.77 31.17 -1.54
N ARG A 112 -2.57 30.58 -0.36
CA ARG A 112 -2.98 29.19 -0.12
C ARG A 112 -4.48 28.98 -0.15
N ASP A 113 -5.26 29.97 0.25
CA ASP A 113 -6.73 29.96 0.12
C ASP A 113 -7.17 29.97 -1.36
N THR A 114 -6.36 30.55 -2.25
CA THR A 114 -6.59 30.49 -3.72
C THR A 114 -6.15 29.18 -4.37
N LEU A 115 -5.40 28.31 -3.67
CA LEU A 115 -4.99 27.01 -4.21
C LEU A 115 -6.16 26.05 -4.16
N THR A 116 -6.72 25.75 -5.33
CA THR A 116 -7.82 24.79 -5.42
C THR A 116 -7.33 23.35 -5.17
N PRO A 117 -8.18 22.43 -4.68
CA PRO A 117 -7.84 21.01 -4.54
C PRO A 117 -7.26 20.39 -5.82
N GLU A 118 -7.68 20.88 -6.99
CA GLU A 118 -7.18 20.46 -8.31
C GLU A 118 -5.71 20.82 -8.51
N ILE A 119 -5.26 22.01 -8.10
CA ILE A 119 -3.86 22.45 -8.22
C ILE A 119 -2.95 21.59 -7.30
N ILE A 120 -3.41 21.32 -6.09
CA ILE A 120 -2.69 20.47 -5.12
C ILE A 120 -2.62 19.03 -5.64
N SER A 121 -3.73 18.51 -6.16
CA SER A 121 -3.80 17.18 -6.78
C SER A 121 -2.89 17.08 -8.02
N TYR A 122 -2.83 18.15 -8.82
CA TYR A 122 -1.94 18.25 -9.97
C TYR A 122 -0.47 18.12 -9.54
N TRP A 123 0.00 18.92 -8.59
CA TRP A 123 1.39 18.86 -8.12
C TRP A 123 1.74 17.53 -7.44
N ARG A 124 0.81 16.96 -6.65
CA ARG A 124 0.95 15.60 -6.10
C ARG A 124 1.18 14.58 -7.21
N THR A 125 0.34 14.61 -8.24
CA THR A 125 0.41 13.69 -9.37
C THR A 125 1.68 13.88 -10.18
N ILE A 126 2.11 15.12 -10.41
CA ILE A 126 3.33 15.42 -11.18
C ILE A 126 4.57 14.95 -10.42
N ILE A 127 4.69 15.26 -9.13
CA ILE A 127 5.83 14.82 -8.31
C ILE A 127 5.84 13.28 -8.21
N SER A 128 4.71 12.64 -7.91
CA SER A 128 4.64 11.19 -7.77
C SER A 128 4.91 10.43 -9.08
N ARG A 129 4.64 11.03 -10.23
CA ARG A 129 4.96 10.45 -11.55
C ARG A 129 6.42 10.61 -11.92
N ASN A 130 7.05 11.73 -11.58
CA ASN A 130 8.41 12.04 -12.00
C ASN A 130 9.47 11.53 -11.02
N ILE A 131 9.14 11.47 -9.74
CA ILE A 131 10.04 11.12 -8.64
C ILE A 131 9.47 9.88 -7.96
N THR A 132 9.86 8.72 -8.45
CA THR A 132 9.41 7.43 -7.95
C THR A 132 10.51 6.76 -7.12
N VAL A 133 10.11 5.77 -6.31
CA VAL A 133 11.04 4.94 -5.55
C VAL A 133 12.01 4.25 -6.50
N GLU A 134 11.49 3.73 -7.61
CA GLU A 134 12.24 3.01 -8.63
C GLU A 134 13.34 3.90 -9.22
N LYS A 135 13.04 5.17 -9.47
CA LYS A 135 14.03 6.13 -9.97
C LYS A 135 15.08 6.48 -8.93
N ILE A 136 14.69 6.73 -7.67
CA ILE A 136 15.65 7.00 -6.59
C ILE A 136 16.62 5.83 -6.44
N VAL A 137 16.09 4.60 -6.36
CA VAL A 137 16.90 3.37 -6.26
C VAL A 137 17.77 3.19 -7.50
N HIS A 138 17.23 3.40 -8.70
CA HIS A 138 17.98 3.31 -9.95
C HIS A 138 19.20 4.24 -9.95
N TYR A 139 19.01 5.54 -9.68
CA TYR A 139 20.11 6.51 -9.69
C TYR A 139 21.14 6.24 -8.58
N CYS A 140 20.71 5.83 -7.40
CA CYS A 140 21.62 5.39 -6.33
C CYS A 140 22.43 4.12 -6.70
N SER A 141 21.92 3.29 -7.61
CA SER A 141 22.58 2.06 -8.04
C SER A 141 23.54 2.23 -9.23
N LEU A 142 23.58 3.42 -9.85
CA LEU A 142 24.40 3.63 -11.04
C LEU A 142 25.90 3.45 -10.73
N PRO A 143 26.69 2.83 -11.63
CA PRO A 143 28.12 2.61 -11.43
C PRO A 143 28.90 3.89 -11.07
N VAL A 144 28.60 5.03 -11.70
CA VAL A 144 29.26 6.31 -11.37
C VAL A 144 29.01 6.79 -9.94
N VAL A 145 27.91 6.33 -9.32
CA VAL A 145 27.55 6.60 -7.92
C VAL A 145 28.13 5.52 -6.99
N PHE A 146 28.05 4.24 -7.40
CA PHE A 146 28.38 3.08 -6.58
C PHE A 146 29.88 2.73 -6.53
N ASN A 147 30.63 2.96 -7.62
CA ASN A 147 31.92 2.32 -7.83
C ASN A 147 33.14 3.01 -7.18
N THR A 148 32.96 3.64 -6.01
CA THR A 148 34.10 4.16 -5.22
C THR A 148 34.21 3.60 -3.80
N SER A 149 33.31 2.73 -3.35
CA SER A 149 33.39 2.16 -2.00
C SER A 149 32.50 0.93 -1.81
N GLY A 150 33.06 -0.27 -1.99
CA GLY A 150 32.64 -1.54 -1.37
C GLY A 150 31.19 -2.05 -1.60
N PRO A 151 30.89 -3.31 -1.21
CA PRO A 151 29.52 -3.81 -1.12
C PRO A 151 28.70 -2.96 -0.13
N PHE A 152 27.36 -3.03 -0.24
CA PHE A 152 26.32 -2.37 0.58
C PHE A 152 26.42 -2.66 2.11
N THR A 153 27.55 -2.40 2.74
CA THR A 153 27.81 -2.84 4.12
C THR A 153 28.13 -1.74 5.12
N GLN A 154 28.25 -0.46 4.75
CA GLN A 154 28.15 0.68 5.70
C GLN A 154 28.22 2.04 4.96
N ASN A 155 27.25 2.92 5.23
CA ASN A 155 27.20 4.37 4.90
C ASN A 155 27.96 4.82 3.64
N CYS A 156 27.39 4.65 2.45
CA CYS A 156 27.97 5.19 1.22
C CYS A 156 27.40 6.59 0.95
N LYS A 157 28.26 7.62 1.06
CA LYS A 157 27.97 9.00 0.68
C LYS A 157 28.81 9.37 -0.55
N LYS A 158 28.16 9.71 -1.66
CA LYS A 158 28.83 10.11 -2.91
C LYS A 158 28.33 11.46 -3.38
N THR A 159 29.23 12.41 -3.55
CA THR A 159 28.93 13.71 -4.15
C THR A 159 29.41 13.77 -5.60
N ILE A 160 28.54 14.19 -6.50
CA ILE A 160 28.80 14.40 -7.92
C ILE A 160 28.46 15.85 -8.25
N THR A 161 29.43 16.62 -8.73
CA THR A 161 29.25 18.05 -9.03
C THR A 161 29.07 18.30 -10.53
N GLY A 162 27.94 18.88 -10.93
CA GLY A 162 27.78 19.54 -12.22
C GLY A 162 28.49 20.91 -12.23
N SER A 163 28.30 21.69 -13.31
CA SER A 163 28.85 23.05 -13.38
C SER A 163 28.26 23.96 -12.28
N ASP A 164 26.95 23.84 -12.06
CA ASP A 164 26.17 24.76 -11.22
C ASP A 164 25.42 24.03 -10.09
N LEU A 165 25.50 22.70 -10.05
CA LEU A 165 24.74 21.84 -9.14
C LEU A 165 25.67 20.82 -8.46
N SER A 166 25.32 20.42 -7.24
CA SER A 166 25.93 19.31 -6.51
C SER A 166 24.85 18.30 -6.16
N PHE A 167 25.12 17.04 -6.46
CA PHE A 167 24.22 15.92 -6.18
C PHE A 167 24.92 15.01 -5.17
N GLN A 168 24.34 14.83 -3.98
CA GLN A 168 24.84 13.92 -2.98
C GLN A 168 23.88 12.74 -2.86
N PHE A 169 24.41 11.53 -3.01
CA PHE A 169 23.70 10.27 -2.92
C PHE A 169 24.13 9.57 -1.64
N ASP A 170 23.18 9.29 -0.77
CA ASP A 170 23.42 8.58 0.48
C ASP A 170 22.58 7.30 0.53
N CYS A 171 23.20 6.16 0.83
CA CYS A 171 22.51 4.89 1.01
C CYS A 171 22.90 4.25 2.35
N PHE A 172 21.90 3.99 3.18
CA PHE A 172 22.02 3.44 4.51
C PHE A 172 21.20 2.16 4.63
N ARG A 173 21.76 1.12 5.27
CA ARG A 173 20.99 0.04 5.88
C ARG A 173 20.88 0.34 7.36
N THR A 174 19.65 0.41 7.87
CA THR A 174 19.35 0.49 9.29
C THR A 174 18.85 -0.88 9.75
N ASP A 175 18.88 -1.15 11.05
CA ASP A 175 18.34 -2.40 11.61
C ASP A 175 16.83 -2.57 11.30
N ASN A 176 16.16 -1.45 10.99
CA ASN A 176 14.74 -1.36 10.67
C ASN A 176 14.43 -1.25 9.17
N GLY A 177 15.44 -1.33 8.28
CA GLY A 177 15.26 -1.37 6.83
C GLY A 177 16.36 -0.66 6.02
N SER A 178 16.02 -0.09 4.87
CA SER A 178 16.96 0.65 4.00
C SER A 178 16.49 2.07 3.75
N LYS A 179 17.42 3.02 3.77
CA LYS A 179 17.17 4.45 3.53
C LYS A 179 18.09 4.94 2.43
N SER A 180 17.52 5.49 1.37
CA SER A 180 18.25 6.13 0.27
C SER A 180 17.85 7.59 0.18
N THR A 181 18.83 8.48 0.16
CA THR A 181 18.62 9.92 0.05
C THR A 181 19.38 10.45 -1.16
N ILE A 182 18.71 11.26 -1.97
CA ILE A 182 19.36 12.08 -3.00
C ILE A 182 19.20 13.54 -2.59
N THR A 183 20.31 14.24 -2.40
CA THR A 183 20.36 15.67 -2.09
C THR A 183 20.81 16.43 -3.32
N ILE A 184 20.06 17.45 -3.74
CA ILE A 184 20.42 18.33 -4.85
C ILE A 184 20.62 19.75 -4.34
N THR A 185 21.81 20.32 -4.56
CA THR A 185 22.26 21.62 -4.06
C THR A 185 22.72 22.52 -5.22
N GLU A 186 22.31 23.78 -5.24
CA GLU A 186 22.85 24.78 -6.20
C GLU A 186 24.20 25.36 -5.70
N LEU A 187 25.23 25.40 -6.56
CA LEU A 187 26.61 25.76 -6.20
C LEU A 187 26.96 27.26 -6.34
N HIS A 188 26.18 28.06 -7.10
CA HIS A 188 26.51 29.46 -7.41
C HIS A 188 25.89 30.52 -6.47
N ASN A 189 26.38 31.77 -6.57
CA ASN A 189 26.25 32.96 -5.70
C ASN A 189 24.83 33.46 -5.33
N ASN A 190 23.90 32.57 -5.01
CA ASN A 190 22.62 32.94 -4.44
C ASN A 190 22.71 32.87 -2.90
N PRO A 191 22.53 33.98 -2.16
CA PRO A 191 22.54 33.98 -0.70
C PRO A 191 21.41 33.14 -0.07
N LYS A 192 20.47 32.65 -0.89
CA LYS A 192 19.46 31.65 -0.50
C LYS A 192 19.83 30.27 -1.06
N ARG A 193 20.84 29.62 -0.47
CA ARG A 193 21.23 28.25 -0.82
C ARG A 193 20.21 27.26 -0.25
N TYR A 194 19.37 26.72 -1.12
CA TYR A 194 18.46 25.62 -0.79
C TYR A 194 19.05 24.30 -1.28
N SER A 195 18.91 23.26 -0.47
CA SER A 195 19.13 21.88 -0.89
C SER A 195 17.81 21.12 -0.83
N PHE A 196 17.50 20.36 -1.87
CA PHE A 196 16.32 19.51 -1.93
C PHE A 196 16.74 18.07 -1.65
N LEU A 197 16.14 17.47 -0.62
CA LEU A 197 16.38 16.11 -0.18
C LEU A 197 15.20 15.24 -0.60
N PHE A 198 15.47 14.25 -1.45
CA PHE A 198 14.54 13.22 -1.87
C PHE A 198 14.85 11.98 -1.05
N VAL A 199 14.04 11.71 -0.02
CA VAL A 199 14.28 10.65 0.94
C VAL A 199 13.33 9.49 0.67
N TYR A 200 13.90 8.31 0.45
CA TYR A 200 13.24 7.04 0.42
C TYR A 200 13.61 6.25 1.66
N GLU A 201 12.62 5.80 2.43
CA GLU A 201 12.82 4.96 3.61
C GLU A 201 11.94 3.71 3.47
N THR A 202 12.54 2.55 3.68
CA THR A 202 11.84 1.27 3.80
C THR A 202 11.86 0.87 5.26
N THR A 203 10.69 0.65 5.83
CA THR A 203 10.57 -0.03 7.12
C THR A 203 10.36 -1.53 6.88
N GLN A 204 10.58 -2.35 7.91
CA GLN A 204 10.27 -3.79 7.87
C GLN A 204 8.78 -4.09 7.52
N LEU A 205 7.91 -3.07 7.54
CA LEU A 205 6.46 -3.15 7.28
C LEU A 205 6.05 -2.73 5.86
N GLN A 206 6.98 -2.65 4.89
CA GLN A 206 6.70 -2.39 3.47
C GLN A 206 6.11 -1.01 3.10
N ASP A 207 5.88 -0.09 4.05
CA ASP A 207 5.47 1.27 3.71
C ASP A 207 6.61 2.03 3.01
N LYS A 208 6.44 2.25 1.71
CA LYS A 208 7.34 3.04 0.86
C LYS A 208 6.91 4.49 0.89
N THR A 209 7.48 5.30 1.77
CA THR A 209 7.24 6.74 1.78
C THR A 209 8.37 7.48 1.09
N ILE A 210 8.06 8.19 0.00
CA ILE A 210 8.94 9.23 -0.53
C ILE A 210 8.60 10.52 0.21
N SER A 211 9.58 11.10 0.90
CA SER A 211 9.45 12.44 1.45
C SER A 211 10.36 13.41 0.70
N LEU A 212 9.79 14.55 0.31
CA LEU A 212 10.53 15.67 -0.25
C LEU A 212 10.80 16.68 0.86
N GLN A 213 12.07 16.97 1.09
CA GLN A 213 12.51 17.86 2.15
C GLN A 213 13.35 19.01 1.60
N LEU A 214 13.27 20.17 2.25
CA LEU A 214 14.08 21.35 2.01
C LEU A 214 15.08 21.49 3.16
N GLN A 215 16.35 21.66 2.84
CA GLN A 215 17.41 21.95 3.80
C GLN A 215 18.00 23.34 3.49
N HIS A 216 18.03 24.20 4.50
CA HIS A 216 18.62 25.54 4.37
C HIS A 216 20.12 25.46 4.65
N HIS A 217 20.95 25.99 3.76
CA HIS A 217 22.38 26.14 4.04
C HIS A 217 22.63 27.44 4.82
N ASN A 218 22.36 27.41 6.12
CA ASN A 218 22.71 28.46 7.08
C ASN A 218 24.02 28.15 7.84
N GLY A 219 24.76 27.12 7.44
CA GLY A 219 26.01 26.69 8.09
C GLY A 219 25.82 25.61 9.18
N ILE A 220 24.60 25.15 9.43
CA ILE A 220 24.31 24.04 10.35
C ILE A 220 23.63 22.92 9.55
N GLU A 221 24.36 21.85 9.26
CA GLU A 221 23.97 20.78 8.30
C GLU A 221 22.81 19.86 8.77
N SER A 222 22.11 20.15 9.87
CA SER A 222 21.24 19.16 10.52
C SER A 222 19.73 19.39 10.44
N GLU A 223 19.23 20.53 9.94
CA GLU A 223 17.78 20.79 9.91
C GLU A 223 17.22 20.75 8.48
N SER A 224 16.59 19.62 8.10
CA SER A 224 15.72 19.50 6.93
C SER A 224 14.25 19.55 7.35
N ARG A 225 13.38 20.08 6.48
CA ARG A 225 11.91 20.11 6.69
C ARG A 225 11.18 19.51 5.52
N ALA A 226 10.05 18.84 5.74
CA ALA A 226 9.16 18.44 4.66
C ALA A 226 8.63 19.66 3.89
N ILE A 227 8.52 19.54 2.57
CA ILE A 227 7.87 20.53 1.70
C ILE A 227 6.37 20.23 1.66
N ASP A 228 5.55 21.21 2.00
CA ASP A 228 4.10 21.04 1.91
C ASP A 228 3.62 21.17 0.47
N PHE A 229 2.52 20.49 0.10
CA PHE A 229 1.96 20.52 -1.24
C PHE A 229 1.42 21.89 -1.67
N PHE A 230 1.26 22.82 -0.72
CA PHE A 230 0.90 24.21 -0.99
C PHE A 230 2.10 25.06 -1.43
N GLU A 231 3.33 24.57 -1.25
CA GLU A 231 4.55 25.31 -1.58
C GLU A 231 4.95 25.11 -3.05
N THR A 232 4.05 25.49 -3.96
CA THR A 232 4.14 25.14 -5.38
C THR A 232 5.43 25.61 -6.06
N ASP A 233 6.00 26.74 -5.64
CA ASP A 233 7.28 27.24 -6.15
C ASP A 233 8.44 26.32 -5.78
N TYR A 234 8.45 25.80 -4.55
CA TYR A 234 9.45 24.82 -4.11
C TYR A 234 9.25 23.47 -4.80
N LEU A 235 8.01 23.02 -5.01
CA LEU A 235 7.72 21.79 -5.76
C LEU A 235 8.17 21.89 -7.22
N LYS A 236 7.88 23.02 -7.87
CA LYS A 236 8.31 23.31 -9.24
C LYS A 236 9.84 23.30 -9.33
N LYS A 237 10.51 24.01 -8.42
CA LYS A 237 11.97 24.06 -8.38
C LYS A 237 12.59 22.69 -8.09
N ALA A 238 12.01 21.91 -7.18
CA ALA A 238 12.45 20.54 -6.89
C ALA A 238 12.38 19.65 -8.14
N LEU A 239 11.29 19.76 -8.93
CA LEU A 239 11.11 19.01 -10.17
C LEU A 239 12.11 19.43 -11.25
N GLU A 240 12.34 20.73 -11.43
CA GLU A 240 13.35 21.25 -12.38
C GLU A 240 14.75 20.74 -12.01
N LEU A 241 15.10 20.79 -10.74
CA LEU A 241 16.39 20.30 -10.23
C LEU A 241 16.52 18.78 -10.34
N TRP A 242 15.43 18.04 -10.10
CA TRP A 242 15.40 16.59 -10.32
C TRP A 242 15.68 16.23 -11.77
N GLN A 243 15.01 16.86 -12.73
CA GLN A 243 15.24 16.63 -14.17
C GLN A 243 16.67 16.99 -14.59
N ALA A 244 17.20 18.10 -14.07
CA ALA A 244 18.60 18.48 -14.32
C ALA A 244 19.59 17.43 -13.78
N MET A 245 19.29 16.86 -12.60
CA MET A 245 20.06 15.75 -12.03
C MET A 245 19.99 14.51 -12.90
N GLU A 246 18.80 14.09 -13.37
CA GLU A 246 18.62 12.93 -14.25
C GLU A 246 19.49 13.04 -15.51
N ILE A 247 19.49 14.20 -16.15
CA ILE A 247 20.31 14.48 -17.35
C ILE A 247 21.80 14.40 -17.00
N CYS A 248 22.23 15.08 -15.94
CA CYS A 248 23.64 15.17 -15.57
C CYS A 248 24.21 13.81 -15.14
N ILE A 249 23.48 13.07 -14.30
CA ILE A 249 23.95 11.80 -13.77
C ILE A 249 24.03 10.73 -14.86
N THR A 250 23.07 10.72 -15.78
CA THR A 250 23.06 9.79 -16.92
C THR A 250 24.27 10.05 -17.81
N ALA A 251 24.49 11.31 -18.22
CA ALA A 251 25.64 11.68 -19.06
C ALA A 251 26.99 11.35 -18.39
N LYS A 252 27.10 11.57 -17.07
CA LYS A 252 28.30 11.20 -16.31
C LYS A 252 28.49 9.70 -16.17
N ASN A 253 27.41 8.95 -16.00
CA ASN A 253 27.46 7.50 -15.97
C ASN A 253 27.89 6.93 -17.32
N ASP A 254 27.39 7.47 -18.42
CA ASP A 254 27.80 7.07 -19.76
C ASP A 254 29.29 7.36 -20.00
N LEU A 255 29.77 8.54 -19.62
CA LEU A 255 31.19 8.87 -19.69
C LEU A 255 32.04 7.97 -18.78
N TYR A 256 31.54 7.65 -17.58
CA TYR A 256 32.20 6.73 -16.66
C TYR A 256 32.34 5.33 -17.28
N LEU A 257 31.26 4.80 -17.87
CA LEU A 257 31.27 3.52 -18.57
C LEU A 257 32.22 3.54 -19.79
N GLN A 258 32.27 4.65 -20.55
CA GLN A 258 33.20 4.82 -21.66
C GLN A 258 34.67 4.86 -21.19
N LYS A 259 34.95 5.53 -20.06
CA LYS A 259 36.28 5.60 -19.45
C LYS A 259 36.71 4.26 -18.87
N ALA A 260 35.81 3.54 -18.20
CA ALA A 260 36.06 2.18 -17.74
C ALA A 260 36.38 1.27 -18.95
N ALA A 261 35.62 1.39 -20.04
CA ALA A 261 35.87 0.65 -21.27
C ALA A 261 37.22 0.99 -21.94
N THR A 262 37.71 2.24 -21.84
CA THR A 262 39.00 2.66 -22.40
C THR A 262 40.20 2.40 -21.49
N GLN A 263 40.04 2.45 -20.16
CA GLN A 263 41.10 2.08 -19.20
C GLN A 263 41.34 0.56 -19.15
N HIS A 264 40.33 -0.25 -19.48
CA HIS A 264 40.49 -1.67 -19.78
C HIS A 264 40.89 -1.94 -21.25
N GLY A 265 41.26 -0.89 -21.99
CA GLY A 265 41.64 -0.90 -23.40
C GLY A 265 43.09 -1.29 -23.72
N ASN A 266 43.86 -1.85 -22.77
CA ASN A 266 44.94 -2.76 -23.16
C ASN A 266 44.30 -4.09 -23.58
N THR A 267 43.87 -4.07 -24.83
CA THR A 267 43.22 -5.15 -25.56
C THR A 267 44.18 -6.33 -25.71
N ILE A 268 44.16 -7.24 -24.74
CA ILE A 268 43.98 -8.63 -25.16
C ILE A 268 42.57 -8.64 -25.75
N PRO A 269 42.37 -9.04 -27.01
CA PRO A 269 41.03 -9.29 -27.50
C PRO A 269 40.49 -10.44 -26.64
N ILE A 270 39.74 -10.12 -25.59
CA ILE A 270 38.73 -11.06 -25.10
C ILE A 270 37.74 -11.05 -26.24
N SER A 271 37.99 -11.92 -27.23
CA SER A 271 36.96 -12.43 -28.10
C SER A 271 35.75 -12.63 -27.21
N LYS A 272 34.64 -11.91 -27.46
CA LYS A 272 33.34 -12.23 -26.86
C LYS A 272 33.29 -13.75 -26.80
N PRO A 273 33.14 -14.39 -25.63
CA PRO A 273 33.24 -15.84 -25.52
C PRO A 273 32.37 -16.41 -26.62
N VAL A 274 33.01 -16.97 -27.65
CA VAL A 274 32.30 -17.59 -28.75
C VAL A 274 31.66 -18.78 -28.08
N LEU A 275 30.34 -18.78 -28.00
CA LEU A 275 29.55 -19.91 -27.49
C LEU A 275 30.08 -21.17 -28.20
N LYS A 276 30.90 -21.96 -27.49
CA LYS A 276 31.52 -23.17 -28.07
C LYS A 276 30.45 -24.14 -28.57
N ASN A 277 29.26 -24.06 -27.96
CA ASN A 277 28.02 -24.65 -28.45
C ASN A 277 26.90 -23.60 -28.43
N ASN A 278 26.31 -23.31 -29.59
CA ASN A 278 25.13 -22.43 -29.71
C ASN A 278 23.82 -23.09 -29.26
N TYR A 279 23.89 -24.17 -28.46
CA TYR A 279 22.73 -24.98 -28.09
C TYR A 279 22.86 -25.55 -26.68
N VAL A 280 21.73 -25.68 -26.00
CA VAL A 280 21.56 -26.45 -24.76
C VAL A 280 20.60 -27.61 -25.00
N SER A 281 20.75 -28.67 -24.22
CA SER A 281 19.81 -29.80 -24.22
C SER A 281 18.94 -29.72 -22.98
N ILE A 282 17.62 -29.66 -23.16
CA ILE A 282 16.64 -29.69 -22.06
C ILE A 282 15.73 -30.89 -22.29
N GLN A 283 15.88 -31.91 -21.44
CA GLN A 283 15.09 -33.15 -21.51
C GLN A 283 15.08 -33.77 -22.93
N GLY A 284 16.24 -33.79 -23.59
CA GLY A 284 16.41 -34.33 -24.95
C GLY A 284 16.05 -33.36 -26.08
N ASN A 285 15.50 -32.18 -25.78
CA ASN A 285 15.24 -31.14 -26.78
C ASN A 285 16.48 -30.26 -26.95
N LYS A 286 16.97 -30.15 -28.18
CA LYS A 286 18.09 -29.25 -28.52
C LYS A 286 17.56 -27.84 -28.80
N LEU A 287 17.84 -26.89 -27.91
CA LEU A 287 17.36 -25.51 -27.96
C LEU A 287 18.52 -24.56 -28.25
N ARG A 288 18.29 -23.52 -29.05
CA ARG A 288 19.34 -22.60 -29.49
C ARG A 288 19.59 -21.53 -28.43
N LEU A 289 20.84 -21.19 -28.21
CA LEU A 289 21.23 -20.01 -27.44
C LEU A 289 21.31 -18.81 -28.37
N ILE A 290 20.65 -17.72 -28.01
CA ILE A 290 20.69 -16.46 -28.77
C ILE A 290 21.11 -15.31 -27.86
N ASP A 291 21.79 -14.32 -28.44
CA ASP A 291 22.14 -13.10 -27.72
C ASP A 291 20.92 -12.14 -27.56
N PRO A 292 20.99 -11.13 -26.69
CA PRO A 292 19.89 -10.18 -26.50
C PRO A 292 19.49 -9.45 -27.78
N GLY A 293 20.45 -9.07 -28.64
CA GLY A 293 20.14 -8.38 -29.90
C GLY A 293 19.33 -9.25 -30.87
N GLN A 294 19.61 -10.54 -30.91
CA GLN A 294 18.80 -11.53 -31.63
C GLN A 294 17.42 -11.72 -30.98
N ALA A 295 17.35 -11.79 -29.65
CA ALA A 295 16.08 -11.91 -28.92
C ALA A 295 15.15 -10.72 -29.18
N GLN A 296 15.69 -9.49 -29.26
CA GLN A 296 14.92 -8.26 -29.51
C GLN A 296 14.00 -8.38 -30.73
N ARG A 297 14.45 -9.06 -31.79
CA ARG A 297 13.69 -9.24 -33.04
C ARG A 297 12.39 -10.03 -32.85
N TYR A 298 12.33 -10.87 -31.82
CA TYR A 298 11.14 -11.64 -31.48
C TYR A 298 10.26 -10.92 -30.47
N LEU A 299 10.84 -10.04 -29.65
CA LEU A 299 10.14 -9.36 -28.55
C LEU A 299 9.57 -7.99 -28.94
N GLU A 300 10.13 -7.34 -29.96
CA GLU A 300 9.82 -5.94 -30.30
C GLU A 300 8.36 -5.67 -30.70
N ASN A 301 7.64 -6.70 -31.14
CA ASN A 301 6.24 -6.60 -31.58
C ASN A 301 5.24 -7.02 -30.49
N ILE A 302 5.73 -7.42 -29.31
CA ILE A 302 4.88 -7.77 -28.18
C ILE A 302 4.54 -6.48 -27.43
N MET A 303 3.26 -6.12 -27.39
CA MET A 303 2.76 -4.86 -26.83
C MET A 303 2.17 -5.05 -25.43
N ASN A 304 2.23 -4.01 -24.60
CA ASN A 304 1.51 -3.94 -23.32
C ASN A 304 -0.01 -4.00 -23.53
N ALA A 305 -0.75 -4.39 -22.48
CA ALA A 305 -2.21 -4.51 -22.49
C ALA A 305 -2.92 -3.23 -22.97
N ASP A 306 -2.43 -2.06 -22.56
CA ASP A 306 -2.98 -0.76 -22.91
C ASP A 306 -2.43 -0.19 -24.23
N TYR A 307 -1.62 -0.96 -24.96
CA TYR A 307 -0.89 -0.55 -26.17
C TYR A 307 -0.03 0.71 -25.98
N SER A 308 0.35 1.05 -24.74
CA SER A 308 1.16 2.23 -24.43
C SER A 308 2.62 2.09 -24.84
N GLY A 309 3.10 0.86 -25.08
CA GLY A 309 4.48 0.57 -25.41
C GLY A 309 4.74 -0.92 -25.59
N LYS A 310 6.02 -1.25 -25.80
CA LYS A 310 6.49 -2.63 -25.88
C LYS A 310 6.41 -3.28 -24.50
N LEU A 311 6.02 -4.54 -24.46
CA LEU A 311 5.97 -5.31 -23.21
C LEU A 311 7.37 -5.61 -22.68
N TYR A 312 8.31 -5.86 -23.59
CA TYR A 312 9.70 -6.19 -23.27
C TYR A 312 10.64 -5.15 -23.87
N GLU A 313 11.45 -4.54 -23.00
CA GLU A 313 12.52 -3.64 -23.38
C GLU A 313 13.84 -4.17 -22.84
N LEU A 314 14.74 -4.63 -23.72
CA LEU A 314 16.03 -5.20 -23.30
C LEU A 314 16.98 -4.17 -22.67
N THR A 315 16.68 -2.88 -22.81
CA THR A 315 17.38 -1.79 -22.13
C THR A 315 16.96 -1.65 -20.68
N ASP A 316 15.84 -2.25 -20.27
CA ASP A 316 15.38 -2.26 -18.89
C ASP A 316 16.16 -3.31 -18.09
N SER A 317 17.13 -2.82 -17.30
CA SER A 317 17.94 -3.65 -16.41
C SER A 317 17.16 -4.39 -15.33
N LEU A 318 15.92 -3.96 -15.03
CA LEU A 318 15.05 -4.63 -14.05
C LEU A 318 14.38 -5.87 -14.66
N GLN A 319 14.02 -5.81 -15.94
CA GLN A 319 13.50 -6.96 -16.68
C GLN A 319 14.62 -7.93 -17.10
N PHE A 320 15.77 -7.37 -17.50
CA PHE A 320 16.90 -8.13 -18.00
C PHE A 320 18.22 -7.63 -17.39
N PRO A 321 18.73 -8.26 -16.30
CA PRO A 321 19.97 -7.85 -15.68
C PRO A 321 21.18 -8.29 -16.50
N ILE A 322 21.43 -7.58 -17.61
CA ILE A 322 22.58 -7.76 -18.52
C ILE A 322 23.86 -7.42 -17.76
N ARG A 323 24.79 -8.36 -17.66
CA ARG A 323 26.02 -8.20 -16.89
C ARG A 323 27.15 -7.75 -17.81
N LYS A 324 27.33 -6.43 -17.95
CA LYS A 324 28.32 -5.82 -18.86
C LYS A 324 29.78 -6.23 -18.57
N ASP A 325 30.09 -6.63 -17.33
CA ASP A 325 31.45 -7.02 -16.88
C ASP A 325 31.57 -8.53 -16.58
N SER A 326 30.58 -9.35 -16.93
CA SER A 326 30.67 -10.80 -16.69
C SER A 326 31.46 -11.51 -17.77
N VAL A 327 32.29 -12.47 -17.34
CA VAL A 327 32.96 -13.43 -18.23
C VAL A 327 31.94 -14.40 -18.85
N VAL A 328 30.74 -14.48 -18.26
CA VAL A 328 29.66 -15.38 -18.65
C VAL A 328 28.75 -14.65 -19.65
N PRO A 329 28.47 -15.22 -20.84
CA PRO A 329 27.61 -14.59 -21.84
C PRO A 329 26.15 -14.53 -21.38
N ASP A 330 25.53 -13.37 -21.61
CA ASP A 330 24.09 -13.16 -21.46
C ASP A 330 23.35 -13.76 -22.66
N VAL A 331 22.42 -14.68 -22.42
CA VAL A 331 21.74 -15.44 -23.47
C VAL A 331 20.26 -15.66 -23.19
N PHE A 332 19.46 -15.83 -24.25
CA PHE A 332 18.12 -16.43 -24.17
C PHE A 332 18.15 -17.86 -24.70
N ILE A 333 17.30 -18.70 -24.12
CA ILE A 333 17.04 -20.03 -24.65
C ILE A 333 15.87 -19.93 -25.64
N LEU A 334 16.14 -20.25 -26.90
CA LEU A 334 15.19 -20.20 -28.00
C LEU A 334 14.80 -21.60 -28.46
N ALA A 335 13.49 -21.86 -28.53
CA ALA A 335 12.93 -22.99 -29.23
C ALA A 335 12.19 -22.55 -30.50
N GLU A 336 12.66 -23.01 -31.66
CA GLU A 336 12.09 -22.62 -32.96
C GLU A 336 10.93 -23.52 -33.41
N LYS A 337 10.82 -24.72 -32.83
CA LYS A 337 9.80 -25.73 -33.14
C LYS A 337 8.91 -25.99 -31.94
N ASN A 338 7.82 -26.74 -32.13
CA ASN A 338 7.00 -27.24 -31.03
C ASN A 338 7.88 -28.05 -30.06
N VAL A 339 7.75 -27.79 -28.76
CA VAL A 339 8.52 -28.49 -27.72
C VAL A 339 7.59 -29.27 -26.82
N HIS A 340 8.01 -30.48 -26.49
CA HIS A 340 7.38 -31.31 -25.46
C HIS A 340 8.38 -31.53 -24.33
N LEU A 341 8.01 -31.14 -23.11
CA LEU A 341 8.78 -31.35 -21.89
C LEU A 341 7.97 -32.18 -20.90
N SER A 342 8.64 -32.98 -20.08
CA SER A 342 8.01 -33.63 -18.93
C SER A 342 7.64 -32.60 -17.86
N TYR A 343 8.54 -31.64 -17.64
CA TYR A 343 8.35 -30.51 -16.74
C TYR A 343 9.28 -29.35 -17.14
N LEU A 344 9.01 -28.15 -16.66
CA LEU A 344 9.88 -26.98 -16.84
C LEU A 344 10.13 -26.32 -15.48
N ASN A 345 11.30 -26.57 -14.90
CA ASN A 345 11.72 -25.96 -13.63
C ASN A 345 12.87 -24.99 -13.90
N PHE A 346 12.64 -23.70 -13.65
CA PHE A 346 13.65 -22.68 -13.94
C PHE A 346 14.90 -22.86 -13.08
N LYS A 347 14.78 -23.12 -11.78
CA LYS A 347 15.97 -23.27 -10.92
C LYS A 347 16.84 -24.42 -11.33
N GLU A 348 16.26 -25.57 -11.67
CA GLU A 348 17.02 -26.74 -12.13
C GLU A 348 17.81 -26.41 -13.42
N ILE A 349 17.15 -25.78 -14.40
CA ILE A 349 17.82 -25.37 -15.64
C ILE A 349 18.88 -24.30 -15.38
N LEU A 350 18.57 -23.29 -14.56
CA LEU A 350 19.50 -22.21 -14.25
C LEU A 350 20.73 -22.74 -13.51
N SER A 351 20.57 -23.68 -12.56
CA SER A 351 21.68 -24.29 -11.85
C SER A 351 22.58 -25.14 -12.75
N ASP A 352 22.03 -25.80 -13.77
CA ASP A 352 22.80 -26.63 -14.71
C ASP A 352 23.77 -25.80 -15.57
N TYR A 353 23.50 -24.51 -15.75
CA TYR A 353 24.26 -23.63 -16.65
C TYR A 353 24.83 -22.37 -15.97
N GLN A 354 24.65 -22.18 -14.66
CA GLN A 354 24.96 -20.93 -13.96
C GLN A 354 26.42 -20.45 -14.11
N ASP A 355 27.37 -21.38 -14.25
CA ASP A 355 28.80 -21.10 -14.38
C ASP A 355 29.21 -20.79 -15.83
N GLU A 356 28.36 -21.15 -16.80
CA GLU A 356 28.65 -21.06 -18.24
C GLU A 356 27.81 -20.01 -18.96
N LEU A 357 26.59 -19.75 -18.50
CA LEU A 357 25.61 -18.90 -19.18
C LEU A 357 24.81 -18.07 -18.16
N ASN A 358 24.58 -16.79 -18.45
CA ASN A 358 23.55 -16.01 -17.76
C ASN A 358 22.28 -16.05 -18.60
N ILE A 359 21.37 -16.96 -18.26
CA ILE A 359 20.09 -17.10 -18.97
C ILE A 359 19.17 -15.94 -18.56
N LEU A 360 18.78 -15.14 -19.54
CA LEU A 360 17.91 -13.97 -19.39
C LEU A 360 16.43 -14.30 -19.54
N GLY A 361 16.08 -15.40 -20.19
CA GLY A 361 14.69 -15.78 -20.44
C GLY A 361 14.54 -16.97 -21.38
N PHE A 362 13.30 -17.45 -21.50
CA PHE A 362 12.93 -18.56 -22.38
C PHE A 362 11.95 -18.08 -23.45
N ILE A 363 12.27 -18.33 -24.72
CA ILE A 363 11.46 -17.95 -25.88
C ILE A 363 11.09 -19.19 -26.68
N PHE A 364 9.80 -19.49 -26.78
CA PHE A 364 9.25 -20.54 -27.62
C PHE A 364 8.49 -19.90 -28.78
N LEU A 365 8.97 -20.07 -30.02
CA LEU A 365 8.34 -19.47 -31.20
C LEU A 365 7.05 -20.18 -31.62
N LYS A 366 6.80 -21.38 -31.09
CA LYS A 366 5.67 -22.27 -31.41
C LYS A 366 5.09 -22.86 -30.12
N ASP A 367 4.28 -23.91 -30.24
CA ASP A 367 3.55 -24.49 -29.11
C ASP A 367 4.51 -25.13 -28.10
N LEU A 368 4.22 -24.92 -26.82
CA LEU A 368 4.91 -25.53 -25.69
C LEU A 368 3.93 -26.44 -24.94
N ASN A 369 4.25 -27.73 -24.91
CA ASN A 369 3.51 -28.74 -24.17
C ASN A 369 4.38 -29.25 -23.01
N VAL A 370 3.92 -29.03 -21.78
CA VAL A 370 4.62 -29.48 -20.57
C VAL A 370 3.73 -30.47 -19.83
N ALA A 371 4.14 -31.72 -19.73
CA ALA A 371 3.26 -32.80 -19.25
C ALA A 371 2.79 -32.59 -17.80
N SER A 372 3.66 -32.08 -16.93
CA SER A 372 3.40 -32.00 -15.48
C SER A 372 3.30 -30.58 -14.93
N TYR A 373 4.38 -29.79 -15.00
CA TYR A 373 4.38 -28.48 -14.37
C TYR A 373 5.39 -27.50 -14.97
N ILE A 374 5.10 -26.22 -14.79
CA ILE A 374 6.02 -25.11 -14.97
C ILE A 374 6.21 -24.44 -13.60
N LEU A 375 7.45 -24.35 -13.13
CA LEU A 375 7.78 -23.81 -11.82
C LEU A 375 8.87 -22.76 -11.91
N SER A 376 8.66 -21.69 -11.16
CA SER A 376 9.67 -20.69 -10.87
C SER A 376 9.78 -20.50 -9.35
N ASP A 377 10.79 -21.11 -8.75
CA ASP A 377 11.02 -21.19 -7.30
C ASP A 377 12.10 -20.23 -6.80
N ASP A 378 12.56 -19.32 -7.65
CA ASP A 378 13.42 -18.18 -7.28
C ASP A 378 12.57 -16.91 -7.17
N PHE A 379 12.17 -16.59 -5.94
CA PHE A 379 11.37 -15.42 -5.63
C PHE A 379 12.26 -14.18 -5.73
N CYS A 380 11.89 -13.23 -6.60
CA CYS A 380 12.61 -11.99 -6.97
C CYS A 380 13.54 -12.02 -8.20
N TYR A 381 13.99 -13.19 -8.71
CA TYR A 381 14.90 -13.28 -9.87
C TYR A 381 14.45 -14.25 -10.95
N THR A 382 13.16 -14.52 -10.96
CA THR A 382 12.47 -15.32 -11.96
C THR A 382 12.86 -14.87 -13.37
N LYS A 383 12.87 -15.79 -14.34
CA LYS A 383 13.16 -15.46 -15.74
C LYS A 383 11.85 -15.43 -16.54
N PRO A 384 11.67 -14.48 -17.47
CA PRO A 384 10.47 -14.42 -18.27
C PRO A 384 10.31 -15.68 -19.13
N LEU A 385 9.04 -16.09 -19.25
CA LEU A 385 8.60 -17.18 -20.14
C LEU A 385 7.78 -16.56 -21.24
N ILE A 386 8.24 -16.68 -22.47
CA ILE A 386 7.60 -16.12 -23.66
C ILE A 386 7.26 -17.28 -24.60
N VAL A 387 5.98 -17.47 -24.90
CA VAL A 387 5.46 -18.48 -25.83
C VAL A 387 4.65 -17.79 -26.91
N LEU A 388 5.12 -17.84 -28.16
CA LEU A 388 4.44 -17.24 -29.30
C LEU A 388 3.39 -18.17 -29.95
N GLY A 389 3.27 -19.41 -29.45
CA GLY A 389 2.18 -20.34 -29.75
C GLY A 389 1.24 -20.57 -28.57
N ASN A 390 0.64 -21.75 -28.52
CA ASN A 390 -0.17 -22.22 -27.40
C ASN A 390 0.71 -22.81 -26.28
N LEU A 391 0.22 -22.70 -25.04
CA LEU A 391 0.81 -23.33 -23.87
C LEU A 391 -0.18 -24.33 -23.25
N ASN A 392 0.24 -25.59 -23.14
CA ASN A 392 -0.53 -26.62 -22.46
C ASN A 392 0.31 -27.24 -21.34
N THR A 393 -0.22 -27.24 -20.12
CA THR A 393 0.45 -27.82 -18.95
C THR A 393 -0.53 -28.16 -17.84
N LYS A 394 -0.24 -29.12 -16.97
CA LYS A 394 -1.15 -29.39 -15.85
C LYS A 394 -1.07 -28.28 -14.79
N ASN A 395 0.13 -27.89 -14.36
CA ASN A 395 0.29 -26.86 -13.31
C ASN A 395 1.27 -25.75 -13.73
N ILE A 396 0.97 -24.52 -13.32
CA ILE A 396 1.85 -23.36 -13.45
C ILE A 396 1.96 -22.69 -12.08
N LEU A 397 3.20 -22.45 -11.64
CA LEU A 397 3.51 -21.52 -10.57
C LEU A 397 4.62 -20.58 -11.06
N LEU A 398 4.27 -19.30 -11.20
CA LEU A 398 5.15 -18.23 -11.68
C LEU A 398 5.19 -17.07 -10.68
N ASP A 399 6.31 -16.36 -10.62
CA ASP A 399 6.51 -15.24 -9.71
C ASP A 399 7.20 -14.04 -10.41
N SER A 400 6.91 -12.82 -9.92
CA SER A 400 7.69 -11.57 -10.01
C SER A 400 8.11 -11.02 -11.39
N GLN A 401 8.04 -11.77 -12.48
CA GLN A 401 8.39 -11.32 -13.83
C GLN A 401 7.19 -11.18 -14.75
N THR A 402 7.44 -10.52 -15.88
CA THR A 402 6.49 -10.44 -17.00
C THR A 402 6.59 -11.67 -17.90
N HIS A 403 5.56 -12.50 -17.90
CA HIS A 403 5.44 -13.68 -18.75
C HIS A 403 4.38 -13.45 -19.84
N TYR A 404 4.55 -14.08 -21.00
CA TYR A 404 3.72 -13.81 -22.17
C TYR A 404 3.39 -15.07 -22.97
N ILE A 405 2.10 -15.27 -23.24
CA ILE A 405 1.55 -16.30 -24.11
C ILE A 405 0.74 -15.62 -25.23
N GLN A 406 1.20 -15.73 -26.48
CA GLN A 406 0.50 -15.18 -27.65
C GLN A 406 -0.79 -15.96 -27.95
N GLY A 407 -0.74 -17.28 -27.81
CA GLY A 407 -1.85 -18.18 -28.09
C GLY A 407 -2.72 -18.47 -26.88
N ASN A 408 -3.33 -19.65 -26.88
CA ASN A 408 -4.16 -20.12 -25.78
C ASN A 408 -3.30 -20.73 -24.66
N LEU A 409 -3.73 -20.53 -23.41
CA LEU A 409 -3.24 -21.25 -22.25
C LEU A 409 -4.30 -22.27 -21.82
N ASN A 410 -3.93 -23.54 -21.75
CA ASN A 410 -4.72 -24.58 -21.12
C ASN A 410 -3.97 -25.18 -19.94
N CYS A 411 -4.55 -25.09 -18.74
CA CYS A 411 -3.99 -25.72 -17.55
C CYS A 411 -5.02 -26.25 -16.56
N GLU A 412 -4.57 -27.03 -15.58
CA GLU A 412 -5.40 -27.38 -14.44
C GLU A 412 -5.33 -26.27 -13.39
N PHE A 413 -4.11 -25.87 -13.05
CA PHE A 413 -3.83 -24.82 -12.07
C PHE A 413 -2.88 -23.77 -12.61
N PHE A 414 -3.23 -22.52 -12.38
CA PHE A 414 -2.32 -21.39 -12.47
C PHE A 414 -2.21 -20.70 -11.11
N ILE A 415 -0.98 -20.45 -10.68
CA ILE A 415 -0.65 -19.69 -9.47
C ILE A 415 0.36 -18.60 -9.88
N GLY A 416 -0.09 -17.34 -9.86
CA GLY A 416 0.78 -16.18 -10.02
C GLY A 416 1.09 -15.56 -8.67
N LEU A 417 2.37 -15.29 -8.41
CA LEU A 417 2.87 -14.69 -7.18
C LEU A 417 3.63 -13.38 -7.47
N GLY A 418 3.67 -12.48 -6.48
CA GLY A 418 4.58 -11.34 -6.42
C GLY A 418 4.16 -10.11 -7.23
N TYR A 419 4.18 -8.96 -6.57
CA TYR A 419 3.70 -7.68 -7.09
C TYR A 419 4.48 -7.09 -8.28
N LYS A 420 5.69 -7.58 -8.57
CA LYS A 420 6.54 -7.02 -9.65
C LYS A 420 6.23 -7.60 -11.03
N GLY A 421 5.51 -8.72 -11.07
CA GLY A 421 5.30 -9.49 -12.29
C GLY A 421 3.92 -9.29 -12.91
N SER A 422 3.80 -9.67 -14.18
CA SER A 422 2.53 -9.71 -14.88
C SER A 422 2.46 -10.92 -15.80
N PHE A 423 1.28 -11.50 -15.96
CA PHE A 423 1.08 -12.67 -16.82
C PHE A 423 0.09 -12.34 -17.94
N TYR A 424 0.55 -12.42 -19.18
CA TYR A 424 -0.25 -12.06 -20.34
C TYR A 424 -0.63 -13.31 -21.14
N VAL A 425 -1.93 -13.46 -21.42
CA VAL A 425 -2.47 -14.46 -22.35
C VAL A 425 -3.31 -13.74 -23.39
N ASN A 426 -2.78 -13.58 -24.60
CA ASN A 426 -3.48 -12.86 -25.66
C ASN A 426 -4.63 -13.70 -26.24
N GLY A 427 -4.53 -15.04 -26.20
CA GLY A 427 -5.62 -15.95 -26.51
C GLY A 427 -6.51 -16.29 -25.30
N LYS A 428 -7.17 -17.44 -25.38
CA LYS A 428 -8.03 -17.98 -24.33
C LYS A 428 -7.22 -18.55 -23.16
N LEU A 429 -7.55 -18.13 -21.94
CA LEU A 429 -7.07 -18.72 -20.70
C LEU A 429 -8.11 -19.72 -20.17
N ALA A 430 -7.79 -21.02 -20.26
CA ALA A 430 -8.57 -22.10 -19.69
C ALA A 430 -7.85 -22.72 -18.49
N ALA A 431 -8.48 -22.72 -17.32
CA ALA A 431 -7.95 -23.33 -16.10
C ALA A 431 -9.05 -23.97 -15.24
N LYS A 432 -8.77 -25.03 -14.47
CA LYS A 432 -9.72 -25.42 -13.41
C LYS A 432 -9.70 -24.40 -12.28
N CYS A 433 -8.52 -23.93 -11.91
CA CYS A 433 -8.34 -22.92 -10.87
C CYS A 433 -7.28 -21.90 -11.30
N LEU A 434 -7.65 -20.62 -11.18
CA LEU A 434 -6.76 -19.48 -11.40
C LEU A 434 -6.59 -18.74 -10.07
N LEU A 435 -5.37 -18.78 -9.53
CA LEU A 435 -4.99 -18.07 -8.32
C LEU A 435 -3.95 -17.01 -8.68
N SER A 436 -4.19 -15.78 -8.24
CA SER A 436 -3.21 -14.71 -8.33
C SER A 436 -3.08 -13.99 -7.01
N ASP A 437 -1.86 -13.88 -6.54
CA ASP A 437 -1.49 -13.09 -5.38
C ASP A 437 -0.47 -12.06 -5.83
N GLU A 438 -0.90 -10.80 -5.85
CA GLU A 438 -0.15 -9.62 -6.32
C GLU A 438 0.27 -9.60 -7.81
N MET A 439 0.45 -10.75 -8.46
CA MET A 439 0.73 -10.80 -9.90
C MET A 439 -0.52 -10.40 -10.70
N THR A 440 -0.39 -9.43 -11.60
CA THR A 440 -1.52 -9.04 -12.47
C THR A 440 -1.61 -9.97 -13.67
N VAL A 441 -2.78 -10.54 -13.93
CA VAL A 441 -3.02 -11.45 -15.05
C VAL A 441 -3.91 -10.77 -16.08
N TYR A 442 -3.45 -10.67 -17.33
CA TYR A 442 -4.19 -10.10 -18.44
C TYR A 442 -4.63 -11.19 -19.41
N THR A 443 -5.92 -11.22 -19.74
CA THR A 443 -6.45 -12.13 -20.76
C THR A 443 -7.58 -11.52 -21.57
N SER A 444 -7.75 -11.99 -22.81
CA SER A 444 -8.88 -11.59 -23.66
C SER A 444 -10.12 -12.44 -23.44
N ASP A 445 -9.96 -13.71 -23.06
CA ASP A 445 -11.05 -14.65 -22.89
C ASP A 445 -10.74 -15.66 -21.78
N LEU A 446 -11.69 -15.85 -20.86
CA LEU A 446 -11.46 -16.51 -19.57
C LEU A 446 -12.46 -17.66 -19.34
N TYR A 447 -11.94 -18.89 -19.26
CA TYR A 447 -12.72 -20.09 -18.94
C TYR A 447 -12.12 -20.76 -17.71
N VAL A 448 -12.55 -20.31 -16.54
CA VAL A 448 -12.09 -20.91 -15.28
C VAL A 448 -13.23 -21.39 -14.40
N ALA A 449 -13.03 -22.54 -13.74
CA ALA A 449 -14.05 -23.07 -12.83
C ALA A 449 -14.03 -22.34 -11.48
N ALA A 450 -12.83 -21.95 -11.03
CA ALA A 450 -12.57 -21.13 -9.86
C ALA A 450 -11.50 -20.07 -10.15
N LEU A 451 -11.68 -18.89 -9.55
CA LEU A 451 -10.84 -17.71 -9.64
C LEU A 451 -10.73 -17.05 -8.28
N ILE A 452 -9.49 -16.79 -7.86
CA ILE A 452 -9.14 -15.90 -6.74
C ILE A 452 -8.00 -15.02 -7.22
N GLY A 453 -8.21 -13.71 -7.21
CA GLY A 453 -7.19 -12.77 -7.60
C GLY A 453 -7.26 -11.43 -6.88
N ASN A 454 -8.27 -11.18 -6.04
CA ASN A 454 -8.45 -9.89 -5.37
C ASN A 454 -8.41 -8.69 -6.36
N GLY A 455 -8.98 -8.89 -7.54
CA GLY A 455 -8.97 -7.92 -8.65
C GLY A 455 -7.68 -7.83 -9.46
N MET A 456 -6.68 -8.69 -9.23
CA MET A 456 -5.46 -8.78 -10.05
C MET A 456 -5.69 -9.49 -11.39
N ILE A 457 -6.79 -10.22 -11.57
CA ILE A 457 -7.17 -10.77 -12.87
C ILE A 457 -7.88 -9.68 -13.68
N LYS A 458 -7.37 -9.37 -14.87
CA LYS A 458 -7.88 -8.36 -15.78
C LYS A 458 -8.33 -9.05 -17.07
N PHE A 459 -9.58 -8.84 -17.46
CA PHE A 459 -10.08 -9.30 -18.75
C PHE A 459 -10.30 -8.11 -19.68
N SER A 460 -9.98 -8.29 -20.96
CA SER A 460 -10.17 -7.26 -21.96
C SER A 460 -11.57 -7.32 -22.57
N LYS A 461 -12.09 -6.16 -22.93
CA LYS A 461 -13.33 -6.02 -23.69
C LYS A 461 -13.15 -4.91 -24.71
N ILE A 462 -13.64 -5.16 -25.92
CA ILE A 462 -13.70 -4.15 -26.96
C ILE A 462 -14.87 -3.21 -26.63
N VAL A 463 -14.56 -1.92 -26.53
CA VAL A 463 -15.52 -0.84 -26.28
C VAL A 463 -15.43 0.14 -27.44
N VAL A 464 -16.58 0.51 -28.00
CA VAL A 464 -16.67 1.56 -29.02
C VAL A 464 -17.10 2.85 -28.31
N GLU A 465 -16.26 3.89 -28.38
CA GLU A 465 -16.57 5.21 -27.82
C GLU A 465 -17.51 6.01 -28.73
N GLU A 466 -18.10 7.09 -28.21
CA GLU A 466 -19.07 7.94 -28.93
C GLU A 466 -18.51 8.52 -30.25
N ASN A 467 -17.18 8.62 -30.37
CA ASN A 467 -16.48 9.06 -31.58
C ASN A 467 -16.13 7.91 -32.55
N ASN A 468 -16.74 6.72 -32.40
CA ASN A 468 -16.43 5.49 -33.14
C ASN A 468 -14.99 4.94 -32.96
N LYS A 469 -14.24 5.42 -31.97
CA LYS A 469 -12.93 4.85 -31.64
C LYS A 469 -13.14 3.50 -30.94
N VAL A 470 -12.53 2.46 -31.50
CA VAL A 470 -12.50 1.13 -30.89
C VAL A 470 -11.35 1.07 -29.90
N LEU A 471 -11.65 0.81 -28.63
CA LEU A 471 -10.68 0.68 -27.56
C LEU A 471 -10.76 -0.70 -26.90
N LEU A 472 -9.61 -1.27 -26.59
CA LEU A 472 -9.51 -2.42 -25.71
C LEU A 472 -9.43 -1.90 -24.26
N LYS A 473 -10.46 -2.17 -23.44
CA LYS A 473 -10.48 -1.80 -22.02
C LYS A 473 -10.38 -3.04 -21.15
N TYR A 474 -9.60 -2.95 -20.07
CA TYR A 474 -9.43 -4.04 -19.12
C TYR A 474 -10.27 -3.78 -17.86
N TYR A 475 -10.90 -4.83 -17.36
CA TYR A 475 -11.73 -4.81 -16.16
C TYR A 475 -11.26 -5.86 -15.17
N SER A 476 -11.26 -5.53 -13.88
CA SER A 476 -10.94 -6.48 -12.82
C SER A 476 -11.99 -7.59 -12.74
N PHE A 477 -11.55 -8.85 -12.67
CA PHE A 477 -12.45 -9.97 -12.42
C PHE A 477 -12.60 -10.16 -10.90
N PRO A 478 -13.82 -10.15 -10.34
CA PRO A 478 -13.99 -10.38 -8.91
C PRO A 478 -13.95 -11.87 -8.57
N ASP A 479 -13.59 -12.18 -7.33
CA ASP A 479 -13.38 -13.55 -6.87
C ASP A 479 -14.65 -14.40 -6.95
N THR A 480 -14.47 -15.69 -7.15
CA THR A 480 -15.59 -16.64 -7.35
C THR A 480 -15.79 -17.58 -6.17
N HIS A 481 -14.82 -17.70 -5.27
CA HIS A 481 -14.84 -18.64 -4.14
C HIS A 481 -13.85 -18.18 -3.07
N TYR A 482 -13.98 -18.71 -1.85
CA TYR A 482 -12.90 -18.64 -0.86
C TYR A 482 -11.79 -19.64 -1.16
N LEU A 483 -10.55 -19.25 -0.86
CA LEU A 483 -9.37 -20.12 -1.01
C LEU A 483 -9.55 -21.45 -0.26
N LYS A 484 -10.13 -21.40 0.95
CA LYS A 484 -10.43 -22.58 1.79
C LYS A 484 -11.39 -23.59 1.14
N ASN A 485 -12.20 -23.16 0.18
CA ASN A 485 -13.16 -24.03 -0.50
C ASN A 485 -12.55 -24.68 -1.75
N ILE A 486 -11.37 -24.23 -2.19
CA ILE A 486 -10.71 -24.72 -3.41
C ILE A 486 -9.50 -25.56 -3.07
N LEU A 487 -8.60 -25.07 -2.22
CA LEU A 487 -7.34 -25.74 -1.95
C LEU A 487 -7.47 -26.80 -0.85
N HIS A 488 -6.59 -27.80 -0.89
CA HIS A 488 -6.52 -28.84 0.13
C HIS A 488 -6.22 -28.26 1.53
N ALA A 489 -6.90 -28.78 2.57
CA ALA A 489 -6.85 -28.24 3.94
C ALA A 489 -5.41 -28.05 4.49
N THR A 490 -4.51 -28.98 4.18
CA THR A 490 -3.11 -28.97 4.62
C THR A 490 -2.23 -27.88 3.99
N LEU A 491 -2.76 -27.18 2.99
CA LEU A 491 -2.10 -26.03 2.36
C LEU A 491 -2.38 -24.72 3.11
N PHE A 492 -3.39 -24.69 3.99
CA PHE A 492 -3.69 -23.54 4.85
C PHE A 492 -2.88 -23.61 6.15
N ASN A 493 -2.27 -22.50 6.55
CA ASN A 493 -1.86 -22.27 7.95
C ASN A 493 -1.90 -20.78 8.36
N ALA A 494 -2.40 -19.89 7.51
CA ALA A 494 -2.53 -18.47 7.83
C ALA A 494 -3.45 -17.77 6.81
N PRO A 495 -3.96 -16.58 7.13
CA PRO A 495 -4.82 -15.78 6.25
C PRO A 495 -4.29 -15.29 4.91
N ILE A 496 -2.98 -15.06 4.84
CA ILE A 496 -2.37 -14.32 3.74
C ILE A 496 -1.94 -15.35 2.71
N ALA A 497 -2.21 -15.01 1.46
CA ALA A 497 -2.00 -15.83 0.30
C ALA A 497 -0.71 -16.66 0.35
N LEU A 498 -0.89 -17.95 0.10
CA LEU A 498 0.13 -18.90 -0.34
C LEU A 498 1.42 -18.97 0.51
N LYS A 499 1.46 -18.55 1.79
CA LYS A 499 2.67 -18.68 2.66
C LYS A 499 3.25 -20.10 2.76
N ASN A 500 2.49 -21.12 2.39
CA ASN A 500 2.96 -22.51 2.22
C ASN A 500 3.44 -22.83 0.80
N VAL A 501 4.02 -21.88 0.05
CA VAL A 501 4.56 -22.12 -1.30
C VAL A 501 5.44 -23.39 -1.36
N PRO A 502 6.31 -23.68 -0.36
CA PRO A 502 7.08 -24.93 -0.36
C PRO A 502 6.23 -26.20 -0.38
N LYS A 503 5.09 -26.24 0.35
CA LYS A 503 4.17 -27.39 0.32
C LYS A 503 3.44 -27.50 -1.00
N ILE A 504 3.10 -26.36 -1.62
CA ILE A 504 2.47 -26.32 -2.94
C ILE A 504 3.42 -26.85 -3.99
N ILE A 505 4.66 -26.34 -4.03
CA ILE A 505 5.73 -26.83 -4.90
C ILE A 505 5.93 -28.34 -4.69
N SER A 506 6.02 -28.80 -3.43
CA SER A 506 6.16 -30.22 -3.12
C SER A 506 5.01 -31.06 -3.68
N ARG A 507 3.75 -30.64 -3.51
CA ARG A 507 2.60 -31.35 -4.08
C ARG A 507 2.62 -31.37 -5.61
N ILE A 508 2.94 -30.24 -6.24
CA ILE A 508 3.07 -30.13 -7.70
C ILE A 508 4.15 -31.09 -8.22
N LYS A 509 5.35 -31.09 -7.62
CA LYS A 509 6.45 -31.99 -8.00
C LYS A 509 6.08 -33.46 -7.83
N ASN A 510 5.32 -33.79 -6.78
CA ASN A 510 4.83 -35.14 -6.50
C ASN A 510 3.55 -35.51 -7.28
N GLY A 511 3.05 -34.64 -8.18
CA GLY A 511 1.85 -34.89 -8.97
C GLY A 511 0.54 -34.96 -8.17
N LEU A 512 0.56 -34.52 -6.91
CA LEU A 512 -0.59 -34.54 -6.00
C LEU A 512 -1.56 -33.41 -6.33
N SER A 513 -2.86 -33.68 -6.20
CA SER A 513 -3.90 -32.65 -6.43
C SER A 513 -3.76 -31.49 -5.44
N LEU A 514 -3.92 -30.25 -5.93
CA LEU A 514 -4.04 -29.08 -5.08
C LEU A 514 -5.50 -28.83 -4.63
N LEU A 515 -6.49 -29.47 -5.28
CA LEU A 515 -7.91 -29.31 -4.94
C LEU A 515 -8.25 -29.97 -3.60
N HIS A 516 -9.18 -29.35 -2.89
CA HIS A 516 -9.89 -29.97 -1.79
C HIS A 516 -10.69 -31.20 -2.30
N PRO A 517 -10.75 -32.32 -1.54
CA PRO A 517 -11.53 -33.50 -1.94
C PRO A 517 -13.00 -33.17 -2.22
N ASP A 518 -13.58 -32.28 -1.41
CA ASP A 518 -14.98 -31.83 -1.54
C ASP A 518 -15.16 -30.58 -2.43
N TYR A 519 -14.18 -30.26 -3.27
CA TYR A 519 -14.26 -29.10 -4.16
C TYR A 519 -15.49 -29.19 -5.08
N ASN A 520 -16.44 -28.26 -4.88
CA ASN A 520 -17.61 -28.10 -5.74
C ASN A 520 -17.60 -26.69 -6.38
N PRO A 521 -17.27 -26.57 -7.68
CA PRO A 521 -17.15 -25.27 -8.35
C PRO A 521 -18.49 -24.59 -8.67
N ASN A 522 -19.64 -25.25 -8.46
CA ASN A 522 -20.85 -24.94 -9.22
C ASN A 522 -22.04 -24.41 -8.40
N TYR A 523 -21.87 -24.07 -7.12
CA TYR A 523 -22.92 -23.47 -6.28
C TYR A 523 -24.33 -24.07 -6.47
N SER A 524 -24.42 -25.39 -6.66
CA SER A 524 -25.63 -26.04 -7.21
C SER A 524 -26.85 -25.93 -6.29
N GLY A 525 -26.65 -25.85 -4.97
CA GLY A 525 -27.73 -25.65 -3.99
C GLY A 525 -28.13 -24.18 -3.77
N PHE A 526 -27.38 -23.22 -4.32
CA PHE A 526 -27.54 -21.79 -4.01
C PHE A 526 -28.92 -21.23 -4.43
N PRO A 527 -29.45 -21.51 -5.64
CA PRO A 527 -30.75 -20.97 -6.05
C PRO A 527 -31.91 -21.42 -5.14
N VAL A 528 -31.79 -22.58 -4.48
CA VAL A 528 -32.84 -23.13 -3.62
C VAL A 528 -32.82 -22.51 -2.23
N THR A 529 -31.64 -22.11 -1.74
CA THR A 529 -31.48 -21.58 -0.36
C THR A 529 -31.59 -20.06 -0.28
N ILE A 530 -31.40 -19.35 -1.39
CA ILE A 530 -31.24 -17.89 -1.42
C ILE A 530 -32.40 -17.10 -0.80
N THR A 531 -33.65 -17.54 -1.00
CA THR A 531 -34.82 -16.83 -0.47
C THR A 531 -34.77 -16.77 1.06
N LYS A 532 -34.56 -17.93 1.72
CA LYS A 532 -34.45 -18.00 3.18
C LYS A 532 -33.29 -17.17 3.71
N ARG A 533 -32.17 -17.15 3.00
CA ARG A 533 -30.96 -16.39 3.35
C ARG A 533 -31.21 -14.87 3.29
N PHE A 534 -31.88 -14.38 2.24
CA PHE A 534 -32.36 -12.99 2.19
C PHE A 534 -33.30 -12.66 3.35
N ASP A 535 -34.25 -13.55 3.66
CA ASP A 535 -35.20 -13.32 4.75
C ASP A 535 -34.47 -13.19 6.10
N VAL A 536 -33.45 -14.03 6.37
CA VAL A 536 -32.60 -13.92 7.58
C VAL A 536 -31.89 -12.57 7.63
N ILE A 537 -31.20 -12.17 6.55
CA ILE A 537 -30.46 -10.91 6.46
C ILE A 537 -31.38 -9.70 6.71
N PHE A 538 -32.52 -9.62 6.02
CA PHE A 538 -33.38 -8.44 6.12
C PHE A 538 -34.28 -8.45 7.36
N ASN A 539 -34.55 -9.60 7.98
CA ASN A 539 -35.15 -9.65 9.31
C ASN A 539 -34.18 -9.09 10.37
N PHE A 540 -32.88 -9.40 10.26
CA PHE A 540 -31.85 -8.81 11.11
C PHE A 540 -31.82 -7.27 10.97
N LEU A 541 -31.84 -6.74 9.74
CA LEU A 541 -31.86 -5.29 9.51
C LEU A 541 -33.16 -4.62 9.95
N LYS A 542 -34.30 -5.32 9.85
CA LYS A 542 -35.58 -4.81 10.36
C LYS A 542 -35.56 -4.66 11.88
N GLN A 543 -34.92 -5.58 12.59
CA GLN A 543 -34.76 -5.50 14.05
C GLN A 543 -33.86 -4.32 14.46
N SER A 544 -32.87 -3.94 13.64
CA SER A 544 -32.03 -2.76 13.88
C SER A 544 -32.67 -1.44 13.44
N GLY A 545 -33.79 -1.47 12.72
CA GLY A 545 -34.47 -0.27 12.21
C GLY A 545 -33.79 0.37 10.99
N GLU A 546 -32.88 -0.35 10.32
CA GLU A 546 -32.08 0.17 9.23
C GLU A 546 -32.61 -0.25 7.84
N ASN A 547 -32.77 0.71 6.92
CA ASN A 547 -33.14 0.44 5.52
C ASN A 547 -31.92 0.16 4.61
N SER A 548 -30.73 0.44 5.12
CA SER A 548 -29.46 0.16 4.49
C SER A 548 -28.40 -0.06 5.54
N HIS A 549 -27.52 -1.03 5.32
CA HIS A 549 -26.37 -1.27 6.17
C HIS A 549 -25.13 -1.46 5.32
N THR A 550 -23.96 -1.08 5.85
CA THR A 550 -22.68 -1.28 5.17
C THR A 550 -21.62 -1.72 6.16
N ILE A 551 -20.96 -2.84 5.87
CA ILE A 551 -19.89 -3.42 6.69
C ILE A 551 -18.61 -3.43 5.86
N ALA A 552 -17.52 -2.92 6.42
CA ALA A 552 -16.21 -3.10 5.81
C ALA A 552 -15.77 -4.56 5.98
N ALA A 553 -15.60 -5.26 4.86
CA ALA A 553 -14.85 -6.50 4.80
C ALA A 553 -13.44 -6.15 4.32
N ASP A 554 -12.40 -6.58 5.03
CA ASP A 554 -11.01 -6.36 4.62
C ASP A 554 -10.56 -4.88 4.60
N GLY A 555 -10.38 -4.29 5.79
CA GLY A 555 -9.60 -3.05 5.94
C GLY A 555 -10.12 -1.78 5.22
N GLN A 556 -11.42 -1.72 4.89
CA GLN A 556 -12.13 -0.64 4.15
C GLN A 556 -12.14 -0.74 2.62
N LEU A 557 -11.43 -1.70 2.01
CA LEU A 557 -11.36 -1.83 0.54
C LEU A 557 -12.59 -2.51 -0.07
N VAL A 558 -13.23 -3.41 0.69
CA VAL A 558 -14.47 -4.08 0.29
C VAL A 558 -15.58 -3.68 1.24
N LEU A 559 -16.66 -3.14 0.70
CA LEU A 559 -17.84 -2.74 1.47
C LEU A 559 -18.98 -3.71 1.16
N CYS A 560 -19.35 -4.54 2.13
CA CYS A 560 -20.56 -5.36 2.06
C CYS A 560 -21.77 -4.44 2.24
N ARG A 561 -22.69 -4.44 1.28
CA ARG A 561 -23.87 -3.56 1.23
C ARG A 561 -25.15 -4.37 1.29
N TYR A 562 -26.07 -3.89 2.11
CA TYR A 562 -27.43 -4.41 2.26
C TYR A 562 -28.38 -3.24 2.07
N LEU A 563 -29.29 -3.33 1.09
CA LEU A 563 -30.12 -2.18 0.70
C LEU A 563 -31.56 -2.62 0.43
N ILE A 564 -32.52 -1.80 0.89
CA ILE A 564 -33.91 -1.83 0.41
C ILE A 564 -34.11 -0.59 -0.47
N LYS A 565 -34.47 -0.78 -1.74
CA LYS A 565 -34.65 0.32 -2.70
C LYS A 565 -35.97 0.22 -3.45
N ASN A 566 -36.69 1.33 -3.52
CA ASN A 566 -37.86 1.48 -4.38
C ASN A 566 -37.43 2.04 -5.74
N TYR A 567 -37.81 1.38 -6.83
CA TYR A 567 -37.53 1.82 -8.19
C TYR A 567 -38.68 1.42 -9.12
N ASN A 568 -39.22 2.39 -9.87
CA ASN A 568 -40.37 2.21 -10.76
C ASN A 568 -41.56 1.49 -10.09
N GLY A 569 -41.92 1.90 -8.87
CA GLY A 569 -43.03 1.30 -8.10
C GLY A 569 -42.77 -0.11 -7.58
N ARG A 570 -41.55 -0.64 -7.71
CA ARG A 570 -41.16 -1.96 -7.18
C ARG A 570 -40.11 -1.82 -6.08
N THR A 571 -40.20 -2.68 -5.07
CA THR A 571 -39.22 -2.75 -3.99
C THR A 571 -38.24 -3.87 -4.25
N TYR A 572 -36.96 -3.54 -4.13
CA TYR A 572 -35.84 -4.45 -4.32
C TYR A 572 -35.03 -4.55 -3.04
N GLN A 573 -34.56 -5.77 -2.76
CA GLN A 573 -33.55 -6.04 -1.76
C GLN A 573 -32.23 -6.34 -2.46
N VAL A 574 -31.14 -5.75 -2.01
CA VAL A 574 -29.79 -5.96 -2.58
C VAL A 574 -28.84 -6.40 -1.49
N VAL A 575 -28.08 -7.46 -1.77
CA VAL A 575 -26.97 -7.94 -0.94
C VAL A 575 -25.75 -8.13 -1.84
N GLY A 576 -24.61 -7.53 -1.50
CA GLY A 576 -23.41 -7.66 -2.31
C GLY A 576 -22.22 -6.92 -1.73
N GLN A 577 -21.19 -6.76 -2.56
CA GLN A 577 -19.91 -6.16 -2.21
C GLN A 577 -19.54 -5.06 -3.20
N HIS A 578 -19.03 -3.96 -2.66
CA HIS A 578 -18.46 -2.87 -3.43
C HIS A 578 -16.95 -2.82 -3.18
N HIS A 579 -16.16 -3.06 -4.22
CA HIS A 579 -14.71 -3.03 -4.13
C HIS A 579 -14.19 -1.69 -4.66
N THR A 580 -13.83 -0.78 -3.75
CA THR A 580 -13.53 0.62 -4.09
C THR A 580 -12.22 0.76 -4.86
N ALA A 581 -11.18 0.01 -4.47
CA ALA A 581 -9.88 0.03 -5.19
C ALA A 581 -9.96 -0.52 -6.62
N ASN A 582 -10.87 -1.46 -6.87
CA ASN A 582 -11.04 -2.10 -8.18
C ASN A 582 -12.24 -1.55 -8.98
N ASN A 583 -12.94 -0.55 -8.45
CA ASN A 583 -14.05 0.16 -9.09
C ASN A 583 -15.16 -0.77 -9.59
N TYR A 584 -15.61 -1.73 -8.78
CA TYR A 584 -16.77 -2.56 -9.14
C TYR A 584 -17.69 -2.86 -7.96
N PHE A 585 -18.95 -3.08 -8.27
CA PHE A 585 -19.95 -3.66 -7.37
C PHE A 585 -20.39 -5.01 -7.92
N VAL A 586 -20.48 -6.02 -7.06
CA VAL A 586 -21.07 -7.31 -7.38
C VAL A 586 -22.07 -7.70 -6.30
N GLY A 587 -23.25 -8.15 -6.68
CA GLY A 587 -24.26 -8.55 -5.72
C GLY A 587 -25.46 -9.24 -6.34
N ILE A 588 -26.43 -9.53 -5.49
CA ILE A 588 -27.69 -10.15 -5.88
C ILE A 588 -28.82 -9.19 -5.53
N ILE A 589 -29.73 -9.00 -6.48
CA ILE A 589 -30.97 -8.26 -6.32
C ILE A 589 -32.14 -9.24 -6.27
N ARG A 590 -32.98 -9.12 -5.24
CA ARG A 590 -34.30 -9.74 -5.14
C ARG A 590 -35.39 -8.72 -5.44
N ASN A 591 -36.28 -9.04 -6.38
CA ASN A 591 -37.53 -8.31 -6.58
C ASN A 591 -38.59 -8.86 -5.64
N LEU A 592 -39.13 -8.05 -4.73
CA LEU A 592 -40.09 -8.52 -3.72
C LEU A 592 -41.47 -8.86 -4.30
N LEU A 593 -41.86 -8.26 -5.44
CA LEU A 593 -43.16 -8.53 -6.06
C LEU A 593 -43.19 -9.91 -6.72
N THR A 594 -42.12 -10.26 -7.44
CA THR A 594 -42.04 -11.51 -8.23
C THR A 594 -41.24 -12.60 -7.52
N ASN A 595 -40.58 -12.28 -6.42
CA ASN A 595 -39.59 -13.13 -5.75
C ASN A 595 -38.49 -13.66 -6.69
N SER A 596 -38.14 -12.89 -7.73
CA SER A 596 -37.09 -13.25 -8.69
C SER A 596 -35.74 -12.69 -8.25
N PHE A 597 -34.67 -13.43 -8.54
CA PHE A 597 -33.30 -13.06 -8.18
C PHE A 597 -32.42 -12.91 -9.42
N ASN A 598 -31.66 -11.81 -9.46
CA ASN A 598 -30.65 -11.57 -10.50
C ASN A 598 -29.34 -11.16 -9.85
N ILE A 599 -28.24 -11.64 -10.41
CA ILE A 599 -26.90 -11.17 -10.10
C ILE A 599 -26.66 -9.89 -10.90
N ILE A 600 -26.06 -8.90 -10.25
CA ILE A 600 -25.60 -7.68 -10.89
C ILE A 600 -24.10 -7.51 -10.70
N ILE A 601 -23.41 -7.10 -11.76
CA ILE A 601 -22.00 -6.72 -11.73
C ILE A 601 -21.87 -5.38 -12.44
N ASN A 602 -21.53 -4.35 -11.69
CA ASN A 602 -21.32 -3.00 -12.18
C ASN A 602 -19.85 -2.67 -12.10
N TYR A 603 -19.28 -2.20 -13.20
CA TYR A 603 -17.95 -1.61 -13.26
C TYR A 603 -18.07 -0.10 -13.38
N TYR A 604 -17.25 0.62 -12.62
CA TYR A 604 -17.27 2.07 -12.54
C TYR A 604 -15.98 2.69 -13.09
N GLU A 605 -16.02 3.98 -13.41
CA GLU A 605 -14.82 4.81 -13.53
C GLU A 605 -14.04 4.85 -12.19
N PRO A 606 -12.78 5.32 -12.18
CA PRO A 606 -12.00 5.52 -10.95
C PRO A 606 -12.69 6.41 -9.89
N ASP A 607 -13.71 7.18 -10.29
CA ASP A 607 -14.55 7.98 -9.39
C ASP A 607 -15.52 7.13 -8.52
N ASN A 608 -15.61 5.82 -8.75
CA ASN A 608 -16.54 4.88 -8.11
C ASN A 608 -18.03 5.26 -8.22
N LYS A 609 -18.38 6.09 -9.21
CA LYS A 609 -19.73 6.65 -9.40
C LYS A 609 -20.24 6.46 -10.82
N THR A 610 -19.40 6.74 -11.81
CA THR A 610 -19.80 6.70 -13.22
C THR A 610 -19.79 5.27 -13.73
N LEU A 611 -20.96 4.72 -14.06
CA LEU A 611 -21.11 3.34 -14.51
C LEU A 611 -20.54 3.17 -15.93
N LYS A 612 -19.56 2.27 -16.08
CA LYS A 612 -18.97 1.87 -17.37
C LYS A 612 -19.67 0.71 -18.02
N LEU A 613 -19.91 -0.32 -17.23
CA LEU A 613 -20.36 -1.63 -17.71
C LEU A 613 -21.23 -2.27 -16.65
N ASN A 614 -22.34 -2.86 -17.09
CA ASN A 614 -23.28 -3.56 -16.24
C ASN A 614 -23.58 -4.94 -16.84
N HIS A 615 -23.53 -5.96 -15.99
CA HIS A 615 -24.00 -7.30 -16.30
C HIS A 615 -25.15 -7.66 -15.37
N ILE A 616 -26.25 -8.13 -15.96
CA ILE A 616 -27.39 -8.69 -15.23
C ILE A 616 -27.53 -10.14 -15.65
N ILE A 617 -27.44 -11.05 -14.67
CA ILE A 617 -27.34 -12.49 -14.92
C ILE A 617 -28.40 -13.21 -14.08
N PRO A 618 -29.20 -14.12 -14.65
CA PRO A 618 -30.11 -14.96 -13.89
C PRO A 618 -29.38 -15.80 -12.83
N ILE A 619 -29.93 -15.88 -11.61
CA ILE A 619 -29.28 -16.61 -10.50
C ILE A 619 -29.05 -18.10 -10.78
N ILE A 620 -29.86 -18.68 -11.67
CA ILE A 620 -29.80 -20.10 -12.07
C ILE A 620 -28.60 -20.41 -12.95
N GLU A 621 -27.97 -19.40 -13.55
CA GLU A 621 -26.79 -19.62 -14.36
C GLU A 621 -25.59 -20.05 -13.51
N ASN A 622 -24.66 -20.73 -14.18
CA ASN A 622 -23.42 -21.20 -13.59
C ASN A 622 -22.18 -20.71 -14.37
N THR A 623 -22.32 -19.56 -15.01
CA THR A 623 -21.21 -18.84 -15.63
C THR A 623 -20.23 -18.35 -14.56
N ILE A 624 -19.01 -18.03 -14.95
CA ILE A 624 -18.00 -17.51 -14.01
C ILE A 624 -18.47 -16.23 -13.32
N LEU A 625 -19.14 -15.33 -14.05
CA LEU A 625 -19.75 -14.12 -13.49
C LEU A 625 -20.88 -14.45 -12.50
N ALA A 626 -21.68 -15.50 -12.78
CA ALA A 626 -22.70 -15.94 -11.83
C ALA A 626 -22.08 -16.47 -10.52
N LYS A 627 -20.94 -17.15 -10.59
CA LYS A 627 -20.20 -17.62 -9.41
C LYS A 627 -19.68 -16.46 -8.57
N THR A 628 -19.19 -15.40 -9.20
CA THR A 628 -18.80 -14.15 -8.54
C THR A 628 -19.95 -13.53 -7.75
N GLY A 629 -21.15 -13.46 -8.32
CA GLY A 629 -22.34 -12.96 -7.61
C GLY A 629 -22.70 -13.76 -6.37
N LYS A 630 -22.63 -15.09 -6.48
CA LYS A 630 -22.92 -16.02 -5.38
C LYS A 630 -21.86 -15.92 -4.27
N HIS A 631 -20.59 -15.81 -4.65
CA HIS A 631 -19.49 -15.59 -3.71
C HIS A 631 -19.61 -14.26 -2.95
N ALA A 632 -19.92 -13.17 -3.66
CA ALA A 632 -20.09 -11.86 -3.05
C ALA A 632 -21.25 -11.86 -2.03
N PHE A 633 -22.32 -12.59 -2.33
CA PHE A 633 -23.42 -12.81 -1.41
C PHE A 633 -22.99 -13.62 -0.18
N ASP A 634 -22.31 -14.76 -0.35
CA ASP A 634 -21.80 -15.56 0.77
C ASP A 634 -20.89 -14.74 1.69
N SER A 635 -20.04 -13.90 1.10
CA SER A 635 -19.16 -13.00 1.84
C SER A 635 -19.89 -11.90 2.59
N ALA A 636 -20.90 -11.28 1.98
CA ALA A 636 -21.74 -10.31 2.67
C ALA A 636 -22.52 -10.98 3.80
N GLU A 637 -23.22 -12.09 3.54
CA GLU A 637 -23.96 -12.82 4.58
C GLU A 637 -23.05 -13.17 5.76
N LYS A 638 -21.86 -13.72 5.50
CA LYS A 638 -20.90 -14.04 6.54
C LYS A 638 -20.47 -12.79 7.32
N ALA A 639 -20.16 -11.69 6.64
CA ALA A 639 -19.76 -10.45 7.30
C ALA A 639 -20.87 -9.87 8.22
N LEU A 640 -22.15 -10.10 7.89
CA LEU A 640 -23.28 -9.67 8.71
C LEU A 640 -23.58 -10.61 9.89
N LEU A 641 -23.61 -11.92 9.63
CA LEU A 641 -24.05 -12.92 10.61
C LEU A 641 -22.93 -13.43 11.51
N GLU A 642 -21.70 -13.40 11.00
CA GLU A 642 -20.46 -13.72 11.74
C GLU A 642 -19.56 -12.48 11.71
N PRO A 643 -20.00 -11.33 12.28
CA PRO A 643 -19.21 -10.11 12.22
C PRO A 643 -17.86 -10.41 12.87
N VAL A 644 -16.80 -10.42 12.05
CA VAL A 644 -15.43 -10.46 12.54
C VAL A 644 -15.27 -9.16 13.32
N PRO A 645 -15.14 -9.20 14.65
CA PRO A 645 -14.93 -8.00 15.41
C PRO A 645 -13.62 -7.41 14.90
N ILE A 646 -13.67 -6.15 14.46
CA ILE A 646 -12.45 -5.40 14.19
C ILE A 646 -11.84 -5.13 15.57
N ALA A 647 -11.03 -6.08 16.04
CA ALA A 647 -10.21 -5.89 17.22
C ALA A 647 -9.04 -4.99 16.81
N PHE A 648 -9.05 -3.77 17.31
CA PHE A 648 -7.87 -2.92 17.30
C PHE A 648 -7.08 -3.23 18.57
N TYR A 649 -5.87 -3.76 18.41
CA TYR A 649 -4.90 -3.91 19.48
C TYR A 649 -3.90 -2.75 19.39
N GLN A 650 -3.62 -2.12 20.53
CA GLN A 650 -2.58 -1.10 20.68
C GLN A 650 -1.55 -1.62 21.68
N SER A 651 -0.28 -1.64 21.26
CA SER A 651 0.88 -1.86 22.14
C SER A 651 1.77 -0.62 22.09
N ASN A 652 2.49 -0.32 23.17
CA ASN A 652 3.41 0.84 23.18
C ASN A 652 4.62 0.69 22.23
N TYR A 653 4.80 -0.49 21.61
CA TYR A 653 5.95 -0.79 20.73
C TYR A 653 5.57 -1.04 19.26
N HIS A 654 4.28 -1.16 18.93
CA HIS A 654 3.80 -1.39 17.57
C HIS A 654 2.49 -0.64 17.31
N ASP A 655 2.47 0.20 16.28
CA ASP A 655 1.25 0.85 15.79
C ASP A 655 0.43 -0.11 14.90
N PHE A 656 -0.90 0.03 15.04
CA PHE A 656 -2.02 -0.57 14.30
C PHE A 656 -1.70 -1.62 13.23
N GLY A 657 -2.05 -2.88 13.53
CA GLY A 657 -2.26 -3.92 12.51
C GLY A 657 -3.73 -4.34 12.48
N ALA A 658 -4.37 -4.32 11.30
CA ALA A 658 -5.58 -5.10 11.09
C ALA A 658 -5.20 -6.58 11.29
N VAL A 659 -5.75 -7.21 12.31
CA VAL A 659 -5.48 -8.62 12.59
C VAL A 659 -6.14 -9.43 11.47
N GLY A 660 -5.34 -10.20 10.72
CA GLY A 660 -5.85 -11.08 9.66
C GLY A 660 -6.87 -12.13 10.18
N PRO A 661 -7.44 -13.01 9.34
CA PRO A 661 -8.47 -14.03 9.68
C PRO A 661 -8.00 -15.18 10.57
N TYR A 662 -7.42 -14.83 11.71
CA TYR A 662 -7.46 -15.61 12.92
C TYR A 662 -8.91 -15.72 13.40
N THR A 663 -9.30 -16.84 14.01
CA THR A 663 -10.55 -16.82 14.79
C THR A 663 -10.34 -15.87 15.97
N ILE A 664 -11.42 -15.26 16.48
CA ILE A 664 -11.30 -14.34 17.63
C ILE A 664 -10.57 -15.03 18.79
N ASN A 665 -10.80 -16.33 18.98
CA ASN A 665 -10.15 -17.12 20.02
C ASN A 665 -8.63 -17.25 19.83
N ASP A 666 -8.17 -17.39 18.58
CA ASP A 666 -6.73 -17.43 18.25
C ASP A 666 -6.07 -16.07 18.52
N ILE A 667 -6.76 -14.97 18.19
CA ILE A 667 -6.29 -13.61 18.47
C ILE A 667 -6.14 -13.42 19.98
N MET A 668 -7.16 -13.79 20.77
CA MET A 668 -7.09 -13.64 22.22
C MET A 668 -5.95 -14.46 22.83
N THR A 669 -5.70 -15.66 22.29
CA THR A 669 -4.61 -16.52 22.75
C THR A 669 -3.25 -15.88 22.44
N LEU A 670 -3.04 -15.39 21.21
CA LEU A 670 -1.82 -14.68 20.83
C LEU A 670 -1.58 -13.43 21.69
N LEU A 671 -2.64 -12.67 21.99
CA LEU A 671 -2.55 -11.48 22.83
C LEU A 671 -2.18 -11.80 24.29
N ILE A 672 -2.69 -12.91 24.82
CA ILE A 672 -2.31 -13.41 26.16
C ILE A 672 -0.88 -13.91 26.17
N ASP A 673 -0.45 -14.63 25.14
CA ASP A 673 0.93 -15.10 25.00
C ASP A 673 1.90 -13.92 24.90
N GLU A 674 1.54 -12.85 24.17
CA GLU A 674 2.33 -11.62 24.08
C GLU A 674 2.45 -10.91 25.43
N LEU A 675 1.34 -10.77 26.19
CA LEU A 675 1.33 -10.24 27.57
C LEU A 675 2.23 -11.03 28.52
N LYS A 676 2.38 -12.33 28.28
CA LYS A 676 3.14 -13.23 29.14
C LYS A 676 4.55 -13.50 28.63
N SER A 677 4.92 -13.00 27.45
CA SER A 677 6.21 -13.31 26.86
C SER A 677 7.37 -12.79 27.72
N GLU A 678 8.44 -13.57 27.79
CA GLU A 678 9.65 -13.24 28.56
C GLU A 678 10.34 -11.97 28.03
N LYS A 679 10.05 -11.58 26.78
CA LYS A 679 10.55 -10.37 26.12
C LYS A 679 10.27 -9.09 26.94
N TYR A 680 9.19 -9.08 27.72
CA TYR A 680 8.77 -7.94 28.54
C TYR A 680 8.94 -8.20 30.05
N ALA A 681 9.60 -9.29 30.44
CA ALA A 681 9.77 -9.67 31.85
C ALA A 681 10.66 -8.70 32.65
N ILE A 682 11.56 -7.98 31.98
CA ILE A 682 12.48 -7.00 32.58
C ILE A 682 11.74 -5.71 32.99
N ASP A 683 10.62 -5.40 32.33
CA ASP A 683 9.80 -4.20 32.57
C ASP A 683 8.63 -4.41 33.55
N ARG A 684 8.59 -5.53 34.30
CA ARG A 684 7.47 -5.81 35.22
C ARG A 684 7.22 -4.73 36.28
N GLU A 685 8.24 -3.93 36.60
CA GLU A 685 8.12 -2.79 37.52
C GLU A 685 7.61 -1.51 36.84
N ASN A 686 7.75 -1.38 35.52
CA ASN A 686 7.21 -0.27 34.72
C ASN A 686 5.97 -0.75 33.96
N ALA A 687 4.79 -0.53 34.55
CA ALA A 687 3.48 -0.99 34.09
C ALA A 687 2.97 -0.41 32.73
N GLU A 688 3.87 -0.05 31.83
CA GLU A 688 3.54 0.62 30.57
C GLU A 688 3.02 -0.34 29.50
N PHE A 689 3.50 -1.59 29.42
CA PHE A 689 3.01 -2.52 28.41
C PHE A 689 1.58 -3.00 28.72
N LYS A 690 0.67 -2.74 27.78
CA LYS A 690 -0.76 -3.07 27.87
C LYS A 690 -1.28 -3.59 26.54
N VAL A 691 -2.20 -4.54 26.62
CA VAL A 691 -3.04 -4.98 25.51
C VAL A 691 -4.44 -4.44 25.72
N THR A 692 -4.91 -3.60 24.80
CA THR A 692 -6.27 -3.04 24.83
C THR A 692 -7.12 -3.62 23.72
N ILE A 693 -8.33 -4.05 24.07
CA ILE A 693 -9.40 -4.38 23.12
C ILE A 693 -10.53 -3.40 23.34
N TYR A 694 -11.00 -2.76 22.26
CA TYR A 694 -12.04 -1.74 22.36
C TYR A 694 -13.04 -1.80 21.21
N ASN A 695 -14.19 -1.20 21.46
CA ASN A 695 -15.20 -0.88 20.45
C ASN A 695 -15.57 0.63 20.55
N LYS A 696 -16.67 1.06 19.92
CA LYS A 696 -17.12 2.46 19.96
C LYS A 696 -17.64 2.95 21.32
N ARG A 697 -17.92 2.03 22.24
CA ARG A 697 -18.59 2.27 23.53
C ARG A 697 -17.67 2.00 24.71
N TRP A 698 -16.87 0.94 24.66
CA TRP A 698 -16.08 0.45 25.79
C TRP A 698 -14.68 0.00 25.37
N ALA A 699 -13.76 -0.03 26.31
CA ALA A 699 -12.43 -0.62 26.17
C ALA A 699 -12.07 -1.46 27.39
N ILE A 700 -11.39 -2.59 27.19
CA ILE A 700 -10.74 -3.36 28.25
C ILE A 700 -9.27 -3.52 27.92
N ALA A 701 -8.42 -2.97 28.79
CA ALA A 701 -6.97 -3.09 28.72
C ALA A 701 -6.45 -4.05 29.80
N ALA A 702 -5.49 -4.90 29.47
CA ALA A 702 -4.76 -5.73 30.42
C ALA A 702 -3.26 -5.38 30.36
N SER A 703 -2.59 -5.25 31.49
CA SER A 703 -1.15 -4.98 31.58
C SER A 703 -0.35 -6.22 31.95
N ILE A 704 0.96 -6.19 31.68
CA ILE A 704 1.91 -7.20 32.19
C ILE A 704 1.96 -7.27 33.73
N SER A 705 1.53 -6.20 34.42
CA SER A 705 1.45 -6.18 35.88
C SER A 705 0.22 -6.91 36.44
N GLY A 706 -0.63 -7.47 35.57
CA GLY A 706 -1.86 -8.18 35.93
C GLY A 706 -3.05 -7.24 36.20
N LEU A 707 -2.90 -5.94 35.98
CA LEU A 707 -3.98 -4.96 36.11
C LEU A 707 -4.84 -4.99 34.84
N VAL A 708 -6.15 -5.15 35.01
CA VAL A 708 -7.14 -5.07 33.95
C VAL A 708 -8.02 -3.83 34.19
N ILE A 709 -8.16 -3.00 33.16
CA ILE A 709 -8.84 -1.70 33.21
C ILE A 709 -9.98 -1.73 32.20
N PHE A 710 -11.20 -1.53 32.67
CA PHE A 710 -12.34 -1.21 31.83
C PHE A 710 -12.50 0.31 31.74
N GLU A 711 -12.71 0.84 30.54
CA GLU A 711 -13.00 2.24 30.27
C GLU A 711 -14.32 2.38 29.50
N ASN A 712 -15.20 3.23 30.03
CA ASN A 712 -16.49 3.53 29.43
C ASN A 712 -16.41 4.79 28.55
N LYS A 713 -16.31 4.61 27.23
CA LYS A 713 -16.21 5.70 26.25
C LYS A 713 -17.55 6.38 25.96
N GLU A 714 -18.69 5.81 26.38
CA GLU A 714 -20.00 6.45 26.20
C GLU A 714 -20.15 7.73 27.03
N LEU A 715 -19.48 7.82 28.18
CA LEU A 715 -19.48 8.99 29.05
C LEU A 715 -18.60 10.13 28.51
N ASP A 716 -17.53 9.81 27.78
CA ASP A 716 -16.70 10.80 27.08
C ASP A 716 -17.48 11.50 25.94
N GLU A 717 -18.52 10.85 25.39
CA GLU A 717 -19.43 11.40 24.38
C GLU A 717 -20.74 11.98 24.96
N MET A 718 -20.83 12.21 26.29
CA MET A 718 -22.03 12.72 26.98
C MET A 718 -23.31 11.86 26.82
N ARG A 719 -23.19 10.53 26.69
CA ARG A 719 -24.36 9.62 26.67
C ARG A 719 -24.65 9.06 28.07
N TYR A 720 -25.92 8.80 28.36
CA TYR A 720 -26.32 8.19 29.63
C TYR A 720 -25.85 6.72 29.71
N SER A 721 -25.06 6.40 30.73
CA SER A 721 -24.63 5.05 31.08
C SER A 721 -24.71 4.85 32.59
N SER A 722 -25.17 3.68 33.04
CA SER A 722 -25.18 3.26 34.45
C SER A 722 -23.82 2.74 34.95
N LEU A 723 -22.85 2.54 34.05
CA LEU A 723 -21.49 2.12 34.42
C LEU A 723 -20.60 3.32 34.78
N PRO A 724 -19.66 3.16 35.73
CA PRO A 724 -18.61 4.14 36.02
C PRO A 724 -17.72 4.42 34.79
N LEU A 725 -17.02 5.56 34.80
CA LEU A 725 -16.07 5.94 33.75
C LEU A 725 -14.92 4.94 33.60
N LYS A 726 -14.40 4.43 34.73
CA LYS A 726 -13.37 3.40 34.77
C LYS A 726 -13.63 2.40 35.89
N MET A 727 -13.25 1.15 35.66
CA MET A 727 -13.35 0.06 36.61
C MET A 727 -12.13 -0.87 36.48
N TYR A 728 -11.76 -1.57 37.55
CA TYR A 728 -10.51 -2.32 37.60
C TYR A 728 -10.68 -3.76 38.11
N LEU A 729 -9.86 -4.67 37.58
CA LEU A 729 -9.64 -6.03 38.09
C LEU A 729 -8.13 -6.28 38.21
N TYR A 730 -7.73 -7.26 39.02
CA TYR A 730 -6.32 -7.59 39.24
C TYR A 730 -6.10 -9.10 39.29
N ASN A 731 -5.09 -9.59 38.55
CA ASN A 731 -4.68 -10.99 38.48
C ASN A 731 -5.85 -11.97 38.20
N ILE A 732 -6.66 -11.65 37.20
CA ILE A 732 -7.69 -12.58 36.70
C ILE A 732 -7.06 -13.66 35.82
N ASP A 733 -7.68 -14.82 35.74
CA ASP A 733 -7.22 -15.91 34.88
C ASP A 733 -7.47 -15.61 33.38
N ASP A 734 -6.75 -16.33 32.53
CA ASP A 734 -6.75 -16.12 31.07
C ASP A 734 -8.13 -16.35 30.46
N GLU A 735 -8.88 -17.34 30.94
CA GLU A 735 -10.21 -17.64 30.42
C GLU A 735 -11.20 -16.53 30.77
N LYS A 736 -11.11 -15.95 31.97
CA LYS A 736 -11.89 -14.75 32.33
C LYS A 736 -11.51 -13.53 31.52
N LEU A 737 -10.21 -13.29 31.30
CA LEU A 737 -9.76 -12.17 30.47
C LEU A 737 -10.28 -12.33 29.02
N LYS A 738 -10.20 -13.53 28.45
CA LYS A 738 -10.79 -13.85 27.14
C LYS A 738 -12.29 -13.55 27.12
N LEU A 739 -13.03 -13.99 28.14
CA LEU A 739 -14.48 -13.77 28.22
C LEU A 739 -14.84 -12.29 28.30
N LEU A 740 -14.08 -11.49 29.06
CA LEU A 740 -14.26 -10.04 29.15
C LEU A 740 -13.95 -9.32 27.83
N TRP A 741 -12.87 -9.71 27.18
CA TRP A 741 -12.50 -9.20 25.86
C TRP A 741 -13.54 -9.58 24.79
N LEU A 742 -14.04 -10.82 24.80
CA LEU A 742 -15.14 -11.25 23.93
C LEU A 742 -16.42 -10.47 24.22
N ALA A 743 -16.77 -10.28 25.50
CA ALA A 743 -17.94 -9.49 25.89
C ALA A 743 -17.84 -8.04 25.39
N THR A 744 -16.63 -7.46 25.41
CA THR A 744 -16.37 -6.14 24.82
C THR A 744 -16.58 -6.15 23.31
N LEU A 745 -16.04 -7.12 22.59
CA LEU A 745 -16.22 -7.22 21.13
C LEU A 745 -17.69 -7.43 20.71
N TYR A 746 -18.46 -8.19 21.49
CA TYR A 746 -19.85 -8.52 21.20
C TYR A 746 -20.88 -7.57 21.81
N ASN A 747 -20.44 -6.48 22.46
CA ASN A 747 -21.31 -5.58 23.23
C ASN A 747 -22.18 -6.31 24.29
N ASP A 748 -21.66 -7.39 24.90
CA ASP A 748 -22.37 -8.19 25.90
C ASP A 748 -22.22 -7.59 27.31
N TYR A 749 -23.00 -6.55 27.56
CA TYR A 749 -23.05 -5.80 28.80
C TYR A 749 -23.23 -6.68 30.05
N ALA A 750 -24.09 -7.69 29.95
CA ALA A 750 -24.43 -8.56 31.07
C ALA A 750 -23.24 -9.42 31.51
N LYS A 751 -22.37 -9.81 30.57
CA LYS A 751 -21.14 -10.54 30.90
C LYS A 751 -20.07 -9.64 31.51
N ILE A 752 -19.91 -8.41 31.03
CA ILE A 752 -18.99 -7.44 31.63
C ILE A 752 -19.36 -7.21 33.10
N LEU A 753 -20.65 -7.05 33.40
CA LEU A 753 -21.14 -6.80 34.75
C LEU A 753 -21.14 -7.99 35.72
N ARG A 754 -20.86 -9.22 35.25
CA ARG A 754 -20.80 -10.40 36.14
C ARG A 754 -19.53 -10.45 36.97
N GLU A 755 -18.51 -9.67 36.59
CA GLU A 755 -17.24 -9.64 37.29
C GLU A 755 -17.26 -8.66 38.47
N ASP A 756 -16.45 -8.96 39.49
CA ASP A 756 -16.31 -8.17 40.72
C ASP A 756 -15.39 -6.95 40.51
N TRP A 757 -15.79 -6.05 39.62
CA TRP A 757 -15.08 -4.82 39.29
C TRP A 757 -14.90 -3.92 40.52
N LYS A 758 -13.70 -3.34 40.66
CA LYS A 758 -13.29 -2.53 41.82
C LYS A 758 -12.93 -1.12 41.43
N SER A 759 -12.99 -0.20 42.39
CA SER A 759 -12.37 1.12 42.24
C SER A 759 -10.84 1.02 42.32
N LEU A 760 -10.13 2.04 41.82
CA LEU A 760 -8.66 2.06 41.92
C LEU A 760 -8.19 2.09 43.39
N GLU A 761 -8.95 2.77 44.24
CA GLU A 761 -8.69 2.91 45.68
C GLU A 761 -8.78 1.56 46.40
N GLU A 762 -9.76 0.73 46.04
CA GLU A 762 -9.94 -0.63 46.57
C GLU A 762 -8.80 -1.59 46.18
N LEU A 763 -8.16 -1.36 45.02
CA LEU A 763 -6.99 -2.14 44.58
C LEU A 763 -5.66 -1.58 45.11
N SER A 764 -5.57 -0.28 45.39
CA SER A 764 -4.33 0.36 45.85
C SER A 764 -3.77 -0.21 47.16
N GLY A 765 -4.61 -0.81 48.01
CA GLY A 765 -4.19 -1.55 49.21
C GLY A 765 -3.52 -2.90 48.93
N LYS A 766 -3.63 -3.42 47.70
CA LYS A 766 -3.01 -4.67 47.21
C LYS A 766 -1.87 -4.43 46.21
N LEU A 767 -1.71 -3.20 45.70
CA LEU A 767 -0.68 -2.79 44.74
C LEU A 767 0.58 -2.20 45.41
N LYS A 768 0.70 -2.32 46.74
CA LYS A 768 1.88 -1.94 47.53
C LYS A 768 2.80 -3.12 47.80
#